data_AF-A0A540LCD5-F1
#
_entry.id   AF-A0A540LCD5-F1
#
_cell.length_a   1.000
_cell.length_b   1.000
_cell.length_c   1.000
_cell.angle_alpha   90.00
_cell.angle_beta   90.00
_cell.angle_gamma   90.00
#
_symmetry.space_group_name_H-M   'P 1'
#
loop_
_entity.id
_entity.type
_entity.pdbx_description
1 polymer ?
#
loop_
_entity_poly.entity_id
_entity_poly.type
_entity_poly.pdbx_seq_one_letter_code
_entity_poly.pdbx_strand_id
1 'polypeptide(L)'
;MGGSTEYPYPRRGRTGRPPIETDPNTESRLPIVSSLSIYVPRDERFGHLKMSDFLAYALKSIAQFIRPEIEALFDKTPNEFDSFKDVLQLYEGGIPLPEGLFKEIGDSIPAEMLKEIFRTDGAQFLRFPMPEVIKVDKTAWRTDEEFAREMLAGVNPVNIRLLQEFPPASKLDPKVYGDQTSTITEQHIKNNLDGLTVDEALKNKKLFVLDHHDALMPYLRRINSTSNKIYGSRTLLFLKSDGTLKILVIELSLPHPDGDQYGCISNVYTPAEQGVESSIWQLAKAYVAVNDSGNHQLISHWLNTHAVIEPVIIAANRQLSVVHPIYKLLQPHFRDTMYINAIGRGILLNARGVIESTVFPARYALGLSSAVYKDWIFPEQALPADLIKRGVAVKDENSPHGLRLLIEDYPYAVDGIEIWFAIKTWVEDYCAFYYKTNEIIQTDVELQSWWKELVEEGHGDIKDEPWWPKMQTFEELVDTCTILIWTASALHAALNFGQFSYAGYLPNRPTISRKFMPEKGTPEYEELEASPDTVFLKTITAQLQTVLGIATIEILSRHSTDEVYLGQRDTPDWTSDTAALEAFEKFGKKLAEIEDRITSMNNDEKLKNRVGSVKIPYTLLFPTSEGGITGKGIPNSVGEEDERRIRTESARPPPQPAHRLRFASNIRAFLHVGEVQISSITLDSTSSLLIRKAISGMGCTERRKGDRRVDRLEGDVRRDLGERIFGSEVRVAVAVADASVRGLLGGREEGDKGTDRLEEGMGLFSFFP
;
A
#
# COMPACT_ATOMS: atom_id res chain seq x y z
N MET A 1 -9.33 15.05 -6.80
CA MET A 1 -10.15 14.61 -5.66
C MET A 1 -10.02 15.65 -4.57
N GLY A 2 -11.13 16.01 -3.93
CA GLY A 2 -11.22 17.09 -2.95
C GLY A 2 -11.64 18.43 -3.56
N GLY A 3 -12.46 19.20 -2.83
CA GLY A 3 -12.97 20.51 -3.26
C GLY A 3 -14.29 20.47 -4.03
N SER A 4 -15.01 19.34 -3.97
CA SER A 4 -16.33 19.17 -4.61
C SER A 4 -17.20 18.22 -3.81
N THR A 5 -18.52 18.34 -3.95
CA THR A 5 -19.51 17.44 -3.34
C THR A 5 -19.53 16.06 -4.01
N GLU A 6 -19.19 15.98 -5.30
CA GLU A 6 -19.13 14.71 -6.03
C GLU A 6 -17.96 13.84 -5.54
N TYR A 7 -16.80 14.47 -5.36
CA TYR A 7 -15.53 13.83 -4.99
C TYR A 7 -14.88 14.48 -3.76
N PRO A 8 -15.51 14.39 -2.57
CA PRO A 8 -14.93 14.94 -1.34
C PRO A 8 -13.68 14.14 -0.94
N TYR A 9 -12.67 14.80 -0.38
CA TYR A 9 -11.43 14.13 0.01
C TYR A 9 -10.62 14.96 1.02
N PRO A 10 -9.83 14.32 1.93
CA PRO A 10 -8.84 15.04 2.73
C PRO A 10 -7.87 15.85 1.86
N ARG A 11 -7.44 17.01 2.35
CA ARG A 11 -6.40 17.81 1.68
C ARG A 11 -5.03 17.16 1.84
N ARG A 12 -4.09 17.62 1.01
CA ARG A 12 -2.70 17.18 0.98
C ARG A 12 -1.75 18.37 0.99
N GLY A 13 -0.45 18.13 1.18
CA GLY A 13 0.58 19.17 1.11
C GLY A 13 0.63 19.86 -0.26
N ARG A 14 0.52 21.19 -0.29
CA ARG A 14 0.62 21.98 -1.53
C ARG A 14 2.04 21.90 -2.09
N THR A 15 2.16 21.53 -3.36
CA THR A 15 3.46 21.42 -4.06
C THR A 15 3.74 22.58 -5.02
N GLY A 16 2.70 23.25 -5.50
CA GLY A 16 2.82 24.51 -6.26
C GLY A 16 3.46 24.39 -7.64
N ARG A 17 3.52 23.19 -8.24
CA ARG A 17 3.94 23.04 -9.64
C ARG A 17 2.87 23.66 -10.56
N PRO A 18 3.24 24.13 -11.76
CA PRO A 18 2.27 24.70 -12.68
C PRO A 18 1.24 23.65 -13.12
N PRO A 19 0.03 24.05 -13.55
CA PRO A 19 -0.92 23.16 -14.20
C PRO A 19 -0.33 22.51 -15.48
N ILE A 20 -0.90 21.40 -15.93
CA ILE A 20 -0.62 20.87 -17.26
C ILE A 20 -1.29 21.73 -18.33
N GLU A 21 -0.70 21.78 -19.53
CA GLU A 21 -1.23 22.60 -20.63
C GLU A 21 -2.65 22.21 -21.06
N THR A 22 -3.01 20.93 -20.90
CA THR A 22 -4.30 20.39 -21.37
C THR A 22 -5.44 20.48 -20.35
N ASP A 23 -5.15 20.75 -19.08
CA ASP A 23 -6.15 20.89 -18.02
C ASP A 23 -5.63 21.81 -16.90
N PRO A 24 -6.16 23.04 -16.76
CA PRO A 24 -5.72 23.99 -15.75
C PRO A 24 -6.01 23.54 -14.30
N ASN A 25 -6.88 22.54 -14.11
CA ASN A 25 -7.21 21.98 -12.80
C ASN A 25 -6.28 20.83 -12.38
N THR A 26 -5.41 20.36 -13.28
CA THR A 26 -4.47 19.27 -13.02
C THR A 26 -3.05 19.79 -12.89
N GLU A 27 -2.42 19.55 -11.73
CA GLU A 27 -1.02 19.91 -11.50
C GLU A 27 -0.06 19.08 -12.37
N SER A 28 0.98 19.71 -12.92
CA SER A 28 2.00 19.04 -13.73
C SER A 28 2.73 17.93 -12.97
N ARG A 29 3.13 16.90 -13.72
CA ARG A 29 3.83 15.74 -13.19
C ARG A 29 5.34 15.98 -13.16
N LEU A 30 5.98 15.45 -12.12
CA LEU A 30 7.42 15.25 -12.13
C LEU A 30 7.72 14.00 -12.98
N PRO A 31 8.85 13.97 -13.72
CA PRO A 31 9.39 12.73 -14.24
C PRO A 31 9.54 11.72 -13.09
N ILE A 32 9.32 10.43 -13.35
CA ILE A 32 9.37 9.38 -12.31
C ILE A 32 10.71 9.40 -11.57
N VAL A 33 11.82 9.62 -12.27
CA VAL A 33 13.18 9.75 -11.68
C VAL A 33 13.33 10.95 -10.76
N SER A 34 12.43 11.93 -10.85
CA SER A 34 12.36 13.11 -9.99
C SER A 34 11.17 13.07 -9.04
N SER A 35 10.38 11.99 -9.01
CA SER A 35 9.25 11.86 -8.07
C SER A 35 9.71 11.93 -6.61
N LEU A 36 10.95 11.51 -6.34
CA LEU A 36 11.64 11.55 -5.05
C LEU A 36 11.98 12.98 -4.59
N SER A 37 12.10 13.91 -5.54
CA SER A 37 12.33 15.32 -5.27
C SER A 37 11.03 16.12 -5.12
N ILE A 38 9.87 15.43 -5.07
CA ILE A 38 8.58 16.08 -4.81
C ILE A 38 8.67 16.96 -3.57
N TYR A 39 8.07 18.14 -3.69
CA TYR A 39 8.08 19.11 -2.60
C TYR A 39 7.30 18.56 -1.41
N VAL A 40 7.94 18.66 -0.24
CA VAL A 40 7.35 18.71 1.09
C VAL A 40 8.19 19.72 1.89
N PRO A 41 7.71 20.25 3.02
CA PRO A 41 8.53 21.09 3.90
C PRO A 41 9.87 20.41 4.22
N ARG A 42 10.95 21.19 4.32
CA ARG A 42 12.33 20.64 4.30
C ARG A 42 12.59 19.62 5.40
N ASP A 43 12.02 19.83 6.58
CA ASP A 43 12.21 18.97 7.75
C ASP A 43 11.33 17.72 7.73
N GLU A 44 10.31 17.68 6.86
CA GLU A 44 9.48 16.51 6.58
C GLU A 44 10.13 15.55 5.57
N ARG A 45 11.22 15.96 4.90
CA ARG A 45 11.98 15.06 4.02
C ARG A 45 12.84 14.14 4.88
N PHE A 46 12.78 12.82 4.65
CA PHE A 46 13.77 11.88 5.23
C PHE A 46 15.23 12.32 4.98
N GLY A 47 16.17 11.70 5.70
CA GLY A 47 17.63 11.86 5.57
C GLY A 47 18.24 11.46 4.22
N HIS A 48 19.57 11.53 4.07
CA HIS A 48 20.24 11.61 2.76
C HIS A 48 20.47 10.29 1.99
N LEU A 49 19.99 9.13 2.46
CA LEU A 49 20.03 7.84 1.74
C LEU A 49 18.72 7.11 2.03
N LYS A 50 17.85 6.87 1.05
CA LYS A 50 16.45 6.47 1.35
C LYS A 50 16.01 5.23 0.60
N MET A 51 15.25 4.38 1.28
CA MET A 51 14.53 3.27 0.66
C MET A 51 13.41 3.74 -0.29
N SER A 52 13.00 5.02 -0.21
CA SER A 52 12.21 5.68 -1.27
C SER A 52 12.93 5.71 -2.63
N ASP A 53 14.25 5.95 -2.63
CA ASP A 53 15.05 5.87 -3.85
C ASP A 53 14.93 4.45 -4.42
N PHE A 54 14.96 3.43 -3.55
CA PHE A 54 14.71 2.05 -3.92
C PHE A 54 13.27 1.79 -4.40
N LEU A 55 12.20 2.25 -3.75
CA LEU A 55 10.81 2.10 -4.22
C LEU A 55 10.65 2.61 -5.67
N ALA A 56 11.14 3.82 -5.94
CA ALA A 56 11.03 4.42 -7.26
C ALA A 56 11.91 3.74 -8.31
N TYR A 57 13.13 3.31 -7.97
CA TYR A 57 14.03 2.62 -8.89
C TYR A 57 13.70 1.13 -9.08
N ALA A 58 13.30 0.42 -8.03
CA ALA A 58 12.97 -1.00 -8.03
C ALA A 58 11.63 -1.27 -8.70
N LEU A 59 10.57 -0.55 -8.37
CA LEU A 59 9.27 -0.73 -9.05
C LEU A 59 9.36 -0.35 -10.53
N LYS A 60 10.14 0.68 -10.86
CA LYS A 60 10.43 1.05 -12.26
C LYS A 60 11.23 -0.04 -12.97
N SER A 61 12.29 -0.56 -12.36
CA SER A 61 13.11 -1.63 -12.93
C SER A 61 12.29 -2.92 -13.10
N ILE A 62 11.43 -3.24 -12.14
CA ILE A 62 10.53 -4.39 -12.18
C ILE A 62 9.52 -4.29 -13.33
N ALA A 63 8.84 -3.15 -13.44
CA ALA A 63 7.80 -2.94 -14.45
C ALA A 63 8.34 -2.78 -15.89
N GLN A 64 9.56 -2.23 -16.05
CA GLN A 64 10.15 -1.95 -17.36
C GLN A 64 11.04 -3.09 -17.90
N PHE A 65 11.71 -3.84 -17.02
CA PHE A 65 12.80 -4.73 -17.45
C PHE A 65 12.62 -6.22 -17.15
N ILE A 66 11.63 -6.64 -16.37
CA ILE A 66 11.47 -8.08 -16.03
C ILE A 66 10.33 -8.75 -16.80
N ARG A 67 9.59 -8.00 -17.63
CA ARG A 67 8.50 -8.61 -18.42
C ARG A 67 9.02 -9.77 -19.31
N PRO A 68 10.10 -9.61 -20.11
CA PRO A 68 10.60 -10.69 -20.97
C PRO A 68 11.14 -11.91 -20.20
N GLU A 69 11.72 -11.71 -19.03
CA GLU A 69 12.41 -12.76 -18.27
C GLU A 69 11.48 -13.47 -17.29
N ILE A 70 10.45 -12.80 -16.78
CA ILE A 70 9.28 -13.47 -16.19
C ILE A 70 8.60 -14.34 -17.26
N GLU A 71 8.40 -13.83 -18.47
CA GLU A 71 7.82 -14.61 -19.58
C GLU A 71 8.68 -15.84 -19.95
N ALA A 72 10.01 -15.79 -19.79
CA ALA A 72 10.95 -16.89 -20.08
C ALA A 72 11.17 -17.89 -18.92
N LEU A 73 10.69 -17.60 -17.71
CA LEU A 73 10.80 -18.49 -16.55
C LEU A 73 9.66 -19.50 -16.43
N PHE A 74 8.52 -19.16 -17.03
CA PHE A 74 7.27 -19.89 -16.90
C PHE A 74 6.78 -20.25 -18.31
N ASP A 75 7.47 -21.22 -18.90
CA ASP A 75 7.54 -21.51 -20.35
C ASP A 75 6.23 -21.96 -21.04
N LYS A 76 5.09 -22.11 -20.34
CA LYS A 76 3.85 -22.64 -20.97
C LYS A 76 2.78 -21.60 -21.26
N THR A 77 2.64 -20.56 -20.43
CA THR A 77 1.59 -19.55 -20.61
C THR A 77 2.14 -18.15 -20.27
N PRO A 78 2.28 -17.23 -21.25
CA PRO A 78 2.82 -15.90 -20.99
C PRO A 78 2.02 -15.17 -19.89
N ASN A 79 2.72 -14.70 -18.85
CA ASN A 79 2.18 -13.90 -17.75
C ASN A 79 1.16 -14.64 -16.83
N GLU A 80 1.20 -15.96 -16.76
CA GLU A 80 0.40 -16.79 -15.84
C GLU A 80 1.28 -17.69 -14.98
N PHE A 81 0.78 -18.07 -13.80
CA PHE A 81 1.29 -19.24 -13.09
C PHE A 81 0.54 -20.48 -13.56
N ASP A 82 1.26 -21.52 -13.99
CA ASP A 82 0.62 -22.77 -14.43
C ASP A 82 0.26 -23.67 -13.24
N SER A 83 0.94 -23.50 -12.11
CA SER A 83 0.76 -24.29 -10.89
C SER A 83 1.12 -23.53 -9.61
N PHE A 84 0.65 -24.01 -8.46
CA PHE A 84 1.07 -23.48 -7.16
C PHE A 84 2.56 -23.66 -6.88
N LYS A 85 3.22 -24.63 -7.53
CA LYS A 85 4.67 -24.80 -7.46
C LYS A 85 5.40 -23.60 -8.06
N ASP A 86 4.87 -23.05 -9.15
CA ASP A 86 5.44 -21.87 -9.81
C ASP A 86 5.34 -20.63 -8.91
N VAL A 87 4.22 -20.49 -8.17
CA VAL A 87 4.07 -19.44 -7.15
C VAL A 87 5.08 -19.63 -6.02
N LEU A 88 5.27 -20.86 -5.53
CA LEU A 88 6.23 -21.16 -4.45
C LEU A 88 7.70 -20.93 -4.87
N GLN A 89 8.01 -21.05 -6.16
CA GLN A 89 9.35 -20.81 -6.70
C GLN A 89 9.83 -19.38 -6.45
N LEU A 90 8.92 -18.41 -6.34
CA LEU A 90 9.24 -17.01 -5.98
C LEU A 90 10.00 -16.89 -4.64
N TYR A 91 9.78 -17.83 -3.72
CA TYR A 91 10.40 -17.82 -2.37
C TYR A 91 11.51 -18.87 -2.24
N GLU A 92 11.34 -20.03 -2.88
CA GLU A 92 12.28 -21.15 -2.75
C GLU A 92 13.50 -21.03 -3.67
N GLY A 93 13.28 -20.66 -4.93
CA GLY A 93 14.29 -20.67 -5.99
C GLY A 93 14.59 -19.30 -6.61
N GLY A 94 13.80 -18.27 -6.30
CA GLY A 94 13.94 -16.94 -6.88
C GLY A 94 13.70 -16.90 -8.40
N ILE A 95 13.97 -15.74 -8.99
CA ILE A 95 13.90 -15.46 -10.42
C ILE A 95 15.35 -15.32 -10.92
N PRO A 96 15.84 -16.05 -11.94
CA PRO A 96 17.16 -15.78 -12.53
C PRO A 96 17.28 -14.34 -13.03
N LEU A 97 18.46 -13.78 -12.82
CA LEU A 97 18.77 -12.39 -13.10
C LEU A 97 19.02 -12.17 -14.60
N PRO A 98 18.31 -11.25 -15.27
CA PRO A 98 18.56 -10.96 -16.69
C PRO A 98 19.96 -10.37 -16.92
N GLU A 99 20.73 -10.88 -17.89
CA GLU A 99 22.12 -10.44 -18.15
C GLU A 99 22.26 -8.92 -18.45
N GLY A 100 21.19 -8.24 -18.86
CA GLY A 100 21.17 -6.78 -19.11
C GLY A 100 20.84 -5.91 -17.89
N LEU A 101 20.21 -6.48 -16.85
CA LEU A 101 19.65 -5.73 -15.74
C LEU A 101 20.74 -5.17 -14.81
N PHE A 102 21.84 -5.90 -14.60
CA PHE A 102 22.97 -5.46 -13.76
C PHE A 102 23.59 -4.15 -14.22
N LYS A 103 23.66 -3.92 -15.53
CA LYS A 103 24.37 -2.77 -16.10
C LYS A 103 23.61 -1.46 -15.89
N GLU A 104 22.28 -1.49 -15.94
CA GLU A 104 21.46 -0.29 -15.75
C GLU A 104 21.11 -0.03 -14.28
N ILE A 105 20.86 -1.11 -13.51
CA ILE A 105 20.63 -1.01 -12.07
C ILE A 105 21.91 -0.62 -11.33
N GLY A 106 23.06 -1.24 -11.68
CA GLY A 106 24.35 -0.99 -11.03
C GLY A 106 24.88 0.45 -11.18
N ASP A 107 24.53 1.12 -12.27
CA ASP A 107 24.90 2.53 -12.51
C ASP A 107 23.96 3.53 -11.81
N SER A 108 22.77 3.08 -11.37
CA SER A 108 21.70 3.94 -10.84
C SER A 108 21.38 3.71 -9.36
N ILE A 109 21.79 2.58 -8.77
CA ILE A 109 21.45 2.18 -7.40
C ILE A 109 22.73 2.01 -6.56
N PRO A 110 22.79 2.57 -5.33
CA PRO A 110 23.91 2.35 -4.41
C PRO A 110 24.20 0.88 -4.13
N ALA A 111 25.48 0.51 -4.01
CA ALA A 111 25.92 -0.87 -3.85
C ALA A 111 25.41 -1.54 -2.55
N GLU A 112 25.15 -0.75 -1.51
CA GLU A 112 24.56 -1.18 -0.24
C GLU A 112 23.10 -1.63 -0.42
N MET A 113 22.32 -0.91 -1.23
CA MET A 113 20.93 -1.28 -1.54
C MET A 113 20.85 -2.52 -2.45
N LEU A 114 21.82 -2.69 -3.36
CA LEU A 114 21.92 -3.92 -4.17
C LEU A 114 22.14 -5.17 -3.31
N LYS A 115 22.88 -5.07 -2.21
CA LYS A 115 23.14 -6.22 -1.33
C LYS A 115 21.90 -6.69 -0.58
N GLU A 116 21.00 -5.78 -0.24
CA GLU A 116 19.68 -6.11 0.36
C GLU A 116 18.77 -6.83 -0.65
N ILE A 117 18.84 -6.46 -1.95
CA ILE A 117 18.02 -7.03 -3.03
C ILE A 117 18.50 -8.42 -3.47
N PHE A 118 19.82 -8.60 -3.64
CA PHE A 118 20.41 -9.79 -4.28
C PHE A 118 20.94 -10.84 -3.28
N ARG A 119 20.56 -10.75 -2.00
CA ARG A 119 20.91 -11.66 -0.88
C ARG A 119 22.13 -12.56 -1.15
N THR A 120 23.34 -11.97 -1.15
CA THR A 120 24.68 -12.58 -1.01
C THR A 120 25.13 -13.81 -1.83
N ASP A 121 24.27 -14.59 -2.48
CA ASP A 121 24.69 -15.75 -3.29
C ASP A 121 25.06 -15.38 -4.73
N GLY A 122 24.75 -14.14 -5.15
CA GLY A 122 25.18 -13.56 -6.42
C GLY A 122 24.58 -14.22 -7.67
N ALA A 123 23.62 -15.15 -7.51
CA ALA A 123 23.10 -15.97 -8.60
C ALA A 123 21.58 -15.87 -8.79
N GLN A 124 20.82 -15.41 -7.79
CA GLN A 124 19.35 -15.34 -7.86
C GLN A 124 18.82 -13.91 -7.66
N PHE A 125 17.96 -13.44 -8.56
CA PHE A 125 17.25 -12.17 -8.50
C PHE A 125 15.87 -12.36 -7.84
N LEU A 126 15.39 -11.37 -7.08
CA LEU A 126 14.05 -11.36 -6.46
C LEU A 126 13.66 -12.68 -5.75
N ARG A 127 14.55 -13.20 -4.89
CA ARG A 127 14.18 -14.29 -3.98
C ARG A 127 13.50 -13.70 -2.75
N PHE A 128 12.17 -13.64 -2.80
CA PHE A 128 11.37 -13.10 -1.70
C PHE A 128 11.53 -13.94 -0.42
N PRO A 129 11.52 -13.33 0.78
CA PRO A 129 11.42 -14.09 2.02
C PRO A 129 10.11 -14.89 2.04
N MET A 130 10.13 -16.08 2.65
CA MET A 130 8.91 -16.90 2.78
C MET A 130 7.88 -16.17 3.67
N PRO A 131 6.67 -15.85 3.17
CA PRO A 131 5.61 -15.24 3.96
C PRO A 131 5.20 -16.14 5.12
N GLU A 132 4.85 -15.54 6.25
CA GLU A 132 4.51 -16.29 7.46
C GLU A 132 3.32 -17.23 7.25
N VAL A 133 2.32 -16.82 6.45
CA VAL A 133 1.08 -17.57 6.21
C VAL A 133 1.30 -18.94 5.54
N ILE A 134 2.44 -19.13 4.88
CA ILE A 134 2.84 -20.41 4.28
C ILE A 134 4.14 -20.98 4.87
N LYS A 135 4.69 -20.36 5.91
CA LYS A 135 6.00 -20.73 6.47
C LYS A 135 5.97 -22.06 7.20
N VAL A 136 4.88 -22.34 7.91
CA VAL A 136 4.70 -23.60 8.67
C VAL A 136 3.87 -24.61 7.88
N ASP A 137 2.76 -24.17 7.28
CA ASP A 137 1.88 -25.00 6.45
C ASP A 137 1.52 -24.26 5.16
N LYS A 138 1.95 -24.80 4.01
CA LYS A 138 1.76 -24.19 2.69
C LYS A 138 0.31 -24.25 2.18
N THR A 139 -0.59 -24.90 2.90
CA THR A 139 -1.97 -25.17 2.48
C THR A 139 -3.02 -24.65 3.47
N ALA A 140 -2.64 -24.36 4.72
CA ALA A 140 -3.55 -23.90 5.77
C ALA A 140 -4.36 -22.65 5.40
N TRP A 141 -3.81 -21.77 4.56
CA TRP A 141 -4.51 -20.59 4.02
C TRP A 141 -5.80 -20.93 3.25
N ARG A 142 -5.92 -22.15 2.71
CA ARG A 142 -7.12 -22.61 1.97
C ARG A 142 -8.27 -23.03 2.88
N THR A 143 -8.04 -23.16 4.18
CA THR A 143 -9.06 -23.61 5.13
C THR A 143 -10.14 -22.56 5.31
N ASP A 144 -11.34 -22.96 5.75
CA ASP A 144 -12.39 -22.00 6.09
C ASP A 144 -12.09 -21.34 7.44
N GLU A 145 -11.41 -22.07 8.32
CA GLU A 145 -10.93 -21.59 9.62
C GLU A 145 -9.98 -20.41 9.45
N GLU A 146 -8.93 -20.53 8.63
CA GLU A 146 -7.99 -19.42 8.43
C GLU A 146 -8.65 -18.24 7.73
N PHE A 147 -9.45 -18.51 6.69
CA PHE A 147 -10.13 -17.45 5.95
C PHE A 147 -11.08 -16.63 6.85
N ALA A 148 -11.76 -17.27 7.81
CA ALA A 148 -12.56 -16.58 8.81
C ALA A 148 -11.71 -15.87 9.89
N ARG A 149 -10.63 -16.52 10.35
CA ARG A 149 -9.75 -16.01 11.40
C ARG A 149 -9.05 -14.72 10.98
N GLU A 150 -8.64 -14.61 9.71
CA GLU A 150 -8.01 -13.40 9.19
C GLU A 150 -8.92 -12.16 9.27
N MET A 151 -10.24 -12.33 9.34
CA MET A 151 -11.17 -11.22 9.58
C MET A 151 -11.05 -10.63 11.00
N LEU A 152 -10.43 -11.36 11.93
CA LEU A 152 -10.20 -10.96 13.33
C LEU A 152 -8.73 -10.65 13.63
N ALA A 153 -7.81 -11.29 12.90
CA ALA A 153 -6.38 -11.31 13.24
C ALA A 153 -5.44 -11.31 12.02
N GLY A 154 -5.98 -11.05 10.82
CA GLY A 154 -5.20 -10.91 9.60
C GLY A 154 -4.78 -9.46 9.35
N VAL A 155 -4.50 -9.14 8.09
CA VAL A 155 -4.08 -7.80 7.65
C VAL A 155 -5.20 -6.75 7.65
N ASN A 156 -6.46 -7.17 7.60
CA ASN A 156 -7.61 -6.26 7.58
C ASN A 156 -8.66 -6.61 8.64
N PRO A 157 -8.31 -6.56 9.93
CA PRO A 157 -9.15 -7.09 11.01
C PRO A 157 -10.22 -6.09 11.46
N VAL A 158 -10.64 -5.14 10.60
CA VAL A 158 -11.47 -3.98 11.01
C VAL A 158 -12.86 -3.94 10.36
N ASN A 159 -13.19 -4.87 9.46
CA ASN A 159 -14.41 -4.78 8.64
C ASN A 159 -15.57 -5.69 9.08
N ILE A 160 -15.30 -6.75 9.84
CA ILE A 160 -16.35 -7.67 10.27
C ILE A 160 -17.34 -6.95 11.20
N ARG A 161 -18.64 -7.20 11.02
CA ARG A 161 -19.72 -6.60 11.80
C ARG A 161 -20.75 -7.64 12.23
N LEU A 162 -21.46 -7.36 13.30
CA LEU A 162 -22.60 -8.16 13.74
C LEU A 162 -23.73 -8.04 12.71
N LEU A 163 -24.31 -9.17 12.30
CA LEU A 163 -25.48 -9.20 11.44
C LEU A 163 -26.71 -8.80 12.27
N GLN A 164 -27.32 -7.67 11.93
CA GLN A 164 -28.46 -7.12 12.68
C GLN A 164 -29.79 -7.75 12.27
N GLU A 165 -29.93 -8.12 11.01
CA GLU A 165 -31.15 -8.67 10.44
C GLU A 165 -30.82 -9.70 9.36
N PHE A 166 -31.77 -10.61 9.10
CA PHE A 166 -31.65 -11.65 8.10
C PHE A 166 -32.90 -11.67 7.20
N PRO A 167 -32.74 -11.74 5.86
CA PRO A 167 -31.47 -11.71 5.12
C PRO A 167 -30.76 -10.34 5.25
N PRO A 168 -29.45 -10.23 4.96
CA PRO A 168 -28.74 -8.96 5.03
C PRO A 168 -29.36 -7.91 4.10
N ALA A 169 -29.66 -6.73 4.61
CA ALA A 169 -30.18 -5.62 3.81
C ALA A 169 -29.08 -4.75 3.20
N SER A 170 -29.40 -4.13 2.06
CA SER A 170 -28.61 -3.06 1.44
C SER A 170 -29.13 -1.69 1.85
N LYS A 171 -28.23 -0.72 2.01
CA LYS A 171 -28.51 0.71 2.25
C LYS A 171 -28.49 1.54 0.97
N LEU A 172 -28.24 0.93 -0.19
CA LEU A 172 -28.24 1.62 -1.47
C LEU A 172 -29.64 2.17 -1.79
N ASP A 173 -29.72 3.35 -2.40
CA ASP A 173 -31.00 3.95 -2.79
C ASP A 173 -31.68 3.06 -3.85
N PRO A 174 -32.85 2.44 -3.54
CA PRO A 174 -33.53 1.55 -4.47
C PRO A 174 -34.05 2.27 -5.73
N LYS A 175 -34.14 3.61 -5.71
CA LYS A 175 -34.48 4.39 -6.91
C LYS A 175 -33.32 4.48 -7.90
N VAL A 176 -32.09 4.38 -7.41
CA VAL A 176 -30.87 4.47 -8.22
C VAL A 176 -30.37 3.09 -8.60
N TYR A 177 -30.42 2.15 -7.65
CA TYR A 177 -29.82 0.82 -7.78
C TYR A 177 -30.85 -0.31 -7.86
N GLY A 178 -32.16 -0.03 -7.88
CA GLY A 178 -33.20 -1.06 -7.97
C GLY A 178 -33.26 -2.00 -6.76
N ASP A 179 -33.74 -3.23 -6.95
CA ASP A 179 -33.82 -4.24 -5.90
C ASP A 179 -32.44 -4.79 -5.55
N GLN A 180 -32.02 -4.58 -4.31
CA GLN A 180 -30.73 -5.01 -3.76
C GLN A 180 -30.92 -6.03 -2.62
N THR A 181 -32.10 -6.67 -2.55
CA THR A 181 -32.41 -7.69 -1.55
C THR A 181 -31.46 -8.87 -1.70
N SER A 182 -30.80 -9.27 -0.61
CA SER A 182 -29.93 -10.44 -0.61
C SER A 182 -30.72 -11.71 -0.94
N THR A 183 -30.12 -12.58 -1.76
CA THR A 183 -30.71 -13.87 -2.17
C THR A 183 -30.33 -15.00 -1.21
N ILE A 184 -29.63 -14.70 -0.12
CA ILE A 184 -29.34 -15.66 0.95
C ILE A 184 -30.65 -16.03 1.67
N THR A 185 -31.00 -17.31 1.66
CA THR A 185 -32.18 -17.84 2.35
C THR A 185 -31.78 -18.60 3.62
N GLU A 186 -32.74 -18.80 4.52
CA GLU A 186 -32.54 -19.60 5.73
C GLU A 186 -32.06 -21.03 5.42
N GLN A 187 -32.50 -21.62 4.29
CA GLN A 187 -32.09 -22.95 3.87
C GLN A 187 -30.58 -23.07 3.64
N HIS A 188 -29.92 -21.99 3.21
CA HIS A 188 -28.48 -21.98 2.98
C HIS A 188 -27.69 -22.10 4.29
N ILE A 189 -28.22 -21.61 5.42
CA ILE A 189 -27.43 -21.48 6.66
C ILE A 189 -27.92 -22.34 7.82
N LYS A 190 -29.21 -22.71 7.87
CA LYS A 190 -29.84 -23.33 9.06
C LYS A 190 -29.15 -24.59 9.57
N ASN A 191 -28.52 -25.39 8.69
CA ASN A 191 -27.88 -26.64 9.07
C ASN A 191 -26.47 -26.44 9.68
N ASN A 192 -25.97 -25.20 9.73
CA ASN A 192 -24.61 -24.86 10.13
C ASN A 192 -24.54 -23.91 11.35
N LEU A 193 -25.62 -23.79 12.13
CA LEU A 193 -25.76 -22.88 13.27
C LEU A 193 -25.70 -23.58 14.64
N ASP A 194 -25.00 -24.71 14.73
CA ASP A 194 -24.86 -25.52 15.97
C ASP A 194 -26.21 -25.84 16.66
N GLY A 195 -27.23 -26.14 15.84
CA GLY A 195 -28.57 -26.50 16.31
C GLY A 195 -29.51 -25.33 16.61
N LEU A 196 -29.04 -24.08 16.48
CA LEU A 196 -29.88 -22.89 16.61
C LEU A 196 -30.68 -22.61 15.32
N THR A 197 -31.85 -22.01 15.47
CA THR A 197 -32.54 -21.32 14.37
C THR A 197 -31.83 -20.00 14.01
N VAL A 198 -32.14 -19.43 12.84
CA VAL A 198 -31.58 -18.12 12.44
C VAL A 198 -31.97 -17.03 13.44
N ASP A 199 -33.23 -17.00 13.87
CA ASP A 199 -33.72 -16.02 14.85
C ASP A 199 -33.02 -16.14 16.20
N GLU A 200 -32.80 -17.37 16.68
CA GLU A 200 -32.03 -17.61 17.92
C GLU A 200 -30.57 -17.18 17.76
N ALA A 201 -29.95 -17.46 16.62
CA ALA A 201 -28.58 -17.06 16.34
C ALA A 201 -28.42 -15.52 16.26
N LEU A 202 -29.36 -14.82 15.63
CA LEU A 202 -29.43 -13.34 15.63
C LEU A 202 -29.62 -12.80 17.04
N LYS A 203 -30.62 -13.29 17.78
CA LYS A 203 -30.93 -12.84 19.14
C LYS A 203 -29.76 -13.06 20.11
N ASN A 204 -29.05 -14.17 19.94
CA ASN A 204 -27.85 -14.51 20.72
C ASN A 204 -26.59 -13.82 20.21
N LYS A 205 -26.70 -12.94 19.20
CA LYS A 205 -25.59 -12.19 18.58
C LYS A 205 -24.44 -13.08 18.09
N LYS A 206 -24.80 -14.20 17.47
CA LYS A 206 -23.85 -15.19 16.94
C LYS A 206 -23.65 -15.11 15.43
N LEU A 207 -24.40 -14.28 14.72
CA LEU A 207 -24.25 -14.10 13.28
C LEU A 207 -23.48 -12.81 12.97
N PHE A 208 -22.46 -12.93 12.13
CA PHE A 208 -21.61 -11.85 11.68
C PHE A 208 -21.60 -11.80 10.16
N VAL A 209 -21.19 -10.66 9.62
CA VAL A 209 -21.05 -10.46 8.18
C VAL A 209 -19.79 -9.67 7.85
N LEU A 210 -19.06 -10.13 6.84
CA LEU A 210 -18.13 -9.32 6.07
C LEU A 210 -18.86 -8.90 4.79
N ASP A 211 -19.21 -7.62 4.68
CA ASP A 211 -20.08 -7.13 3.59
C ASP A 211 -19.38 -5.97 2.87
N HIS A 212 -19.02 -6.25 1.62
CA HIS A 212 -18.42 -5.34 0.65
C HIS A 212 -19.41 -4.91 -0.44
N HIS A 213 -20.67 -5.36 -0.37
CA HIS A 213 -21.66 -5.17 -1.42
C HIS A 213 -21.95 -3.69 -1.66
N ASP A 214 -22.37 -2.96 -0.63
CA ASP A 214 -22.85 -1.59 -0.78
C ASP A 214 -21.74 -0.62 -1.22
N ALA A 215 -20.53 -0.82 -0.69
CA ALA A 215 -19.38 0.02 -1.05
C ALA A 215 -18.94 -0.21 -2.51
N LEU A 216 -19.09 -1.43 -3.04
CA LEU A 216 -18.60 -1.78 -4.38
C LEU A 216 -19.65 -1.68 -5.48
N MET A 217 -20.93 -1.96 -5.19
CA MET A 217 -22.02 -2.02 -6.18
C MET A 217 -22.04 -0.79 -7.11
N PRO A 218 -21.91 0.47 -6.62
CA PRO A 218 -21.87 1.65 -7.49
C PRO A 218 -20.70 1.69 -8.50
N TYR A 219 -19.64 0.92 -8.26
CA TYR A 219 -18.44 0.88 -9.08
C TYR A 219 -18.28 -0.40 -9.89
N LEU A 220 -19.02 -1.48 -9.58
CA LEU A 220 -18.85 -2.79 -10.19
C LEU A 220 -18.92 -2.75 -11.72
N ARG A 221 -19.92 -2.08 -12.31
CA ARG A 221 -20.05 -1.99 -13.77
C ARG A 221 -18.84 -1.33 -14.42
N ARG A 222 -18.35 -0.25 -13.81
CA ARG A 222 -17.18 0.51 -14.30
C ARG A 222 -15.92 -0.33 -14.20
N ILE A 223 -15.70 -1.00 -13.08
CA ILE A 223 -14.54 -1.85 -12.86
C ILE A 223 -14.58 -3.06 -13.81
N ASN A 224 -15.72 -3.72 -13.95
CA ASN A 224 -15.89 -4.90 -14.80
C ASN A 224 -15.77 -4.59 -16.31
N SER A 225 -15.84 -3.32 -16.70
CA SER A 225 -15.51 -2.88 -18.07
C SER A 225 -14.00 -2.88 -18.36
N THR A 226 -13.15 -3.03 -17.35
CA THR A 226 -11.71 -3.24 -17.49
C THR A 226 -11.38 -4.72 -17.74
N SER A 227 -10.11 -5.10 -17.72
CA SER A 227 -9.69 -6.51 -17.69
C SER A 227 -10.14 -7.25 -16.43
N ASN A 228 -10.50 -6.53 -15.37
CA ASN A 228 -10.87 -7.12 -14.09
C ASN A 228 -12.34 -7.58 -14.11
N LYS A 229 -12.66 -8.60 -13.31
CA LYS A 229 -13.98 -9.24 -13.19
C LYS A 229 -14.25 -9.54 -11.72
N ILE A 230 -14.90 -8.60 -11.04
CA ILE A 230 -15.19 -8.65 -9.62
C ILE A 230 -16.69 -8.70 -9.35
N TYR A 231 -17.01 -9.12 -8.13
CA TYR A 231 -18.36 -9.11 -7.56
C TYR A 231 -18.42 -8.13 -6.39
N GLY A 232 -19.63 -7.72 -6.00
CA GLY A 232 -19.89 -7.21 -4.66
C GLY A 232 -20.23 -8.39 -3.77
N SER A 233 -19.39 -8.66 -2.76
CA SER A 233 -19.53 -9.85 -1.92
C SER A 233 -20.17 -9.57 -0.56
N ARG A 234 -20.90 -10.57 -0.06
CA ARG A 234 -21.29 -10.70 1.35
C ARG A 234 -20.93 -12.09 1.86
N THR A 235 -20.33 -12.18 3.03
CA THR A 235 -19.97 -13.45 3.67
C THR A 235 -20.61 -13.49 5.05
N LEU A 236 -21.47 -14.49 5.30
CA LEU A 236 -22.05 -14.69 6.65
C LEU A 236 -21.22 -15.68 7.44
N LEU A 237 -21.02 -15.35 8.71
CA LEU A 237 -20.24 -16.14 9.64
C LEU A 237 -21.05 -16.41 10.91
N PHE A 238 -20.77 -17.55 11.53
CA PHE A 238 -21.34 -17.96 12.81
C PHE A 238 -20.24 -18.05 13.87
N LEU A 239 -20.48 -17.46 15.04
CA LEU A 239 -19.63 -17.59 16.22
C LEU A 239 -19.94 -18.89 16.95
N LYS A 240 -19.03 -19.86 16.83
CA LYS A 240 -19.14 -21.15 17.51
C LYS A 240 -18.95 -20.99 19.02
N SER A 241 -19.38 -22.01 19.76
CA SER A 241 -19.21 -22.05 21.23
C SER A 241 -17.75 -22.08 21.69
N ASP A 242 -16.81 -22.42 20.79
CA ASP A 242 -15.38 -22.44 21.10
C ASP A 242 -14.67 -21.11 20.80
N GLY A 243 -15.42 -20.05 20.50
CA GLY A 243 -14.90 -18.70 20.26
C GLY A 243 -14.42 -18.44 18.84
N THR A 244 -14.39 -19.45 17.95
CA THR A 244 -13.94 -19.28 16.57
C THR A 244 -15.10 -19.04 15.61
N LEU A 245 -14.82 -18.34 14.49
CA LEU A 245 -15.80 -18.08 13.44
C LEU A 245 -15.86 -19.26 12.45
N LYS A 246 -17.08 -19.61 12.03
CA LYS A 246 -17.37 -20.57 10.96
C LYS A 246 -18.06 -19.84 9.82
N ILE A 247 -17.59 -20.03 8.60
CA ILE A 247 -18.22 -19.44 7.42
C ILE A 247 -19.45 -20.25 7.06
N LEU A 248 -20.55 -19.57 6.80
CA LEU A 248 -21.83 -20.19 6.46
C LEU A 248 -22.08 -20.16 4.96
N VAL A 249 -21.81 -19.01 4.32
CA VAL A 249 -22.23 -18.74 2.95
C VAL A 249 -21.52 -17.50 2.40
N ILE A 250 -21.30 -17.47 1.09
CA ILE A 250 -20.85 -16.31 0.32
C ILE A 250 -21.89 -15.99 -0.75
N GLU A 251 -22.36 -14.74 -0.77
CA GLU A 251 -23.16 -14.17 -1.86
C GLU A 251 -22.24 -13.32 -2.75
N LEU A 252 -22.27 -13.57 -4.06
CA LEU A 252 -21.56 -12.77 -5.05
C LEU A 252 -22.57 -12.10 -5.98
N SER A 253 -22.59 -10.77 -5.92
CA SER A 253 -23.58 -9.94 -6.62
C SER A 253 -22.94 -9.16 -7.77
N LEU A 254 -23.67 -9.02 -8.87
CA LEU A 254 -23.36 -8.15 -10.00
C LEU A 254 -24.50 -7.15 -10.23
N PRO A 255 -24.22 -5.97 -10.77
CA PRO A 255 -25.28 -5.08 -11.22
C PRO A 255 -26.06 -5.76 -12.36
N HIS A 256 -27.37 -5.53 -12.42
CA HIS A 256 -28.22 -6.13 -13.46
C HIS A 256 -27.71 -5.76 -14.87
N PRO A 257 -27.65 -6.70 -15.84
CA PRO A 257 -27.05 -6.44 -17.16
C PRO A 257 -27.66 -5.22 -17.88
N ASP A 258 -28.98 -5.05 -17.77
CA ASP A 258 -29.73 -3.97 -18.43
C ASP A 258 -29.57 -2.57 -17.81
N GLY A 259 -28.93 -2.45 -16.64
CA GLY A 259 -28.70 -1.16 -15.98
C GLY A 259 -28.76 -1.26 -14.45
N ASP A 260 -28.11 -0.33 -13.77
CA ASP A 260 -27.99 -0.34 -12.30
C ASP A 260 -29.36 -0.15 -11.62
N GLN A 261 -30.28 0.59 -12.25
CA GLN A 261 -31.63 0.84 -11.75
C GLN A 261 -32.53 -0.42 -11.68
N TYR A 262 -32.09 -1.54 -12.27
CA TYR A 262 -32.86 -2.80 -12.29
C TYR A 262 -32.46 -3.77 -11.17
N GLY A 263 -31.59 -3.37 -10.24
CA GLY A 263 -31.19 -4.23 -9.12
C GLY A 263 -29.85 -4.91 -9.34
N CYS A 264 -29.61 -5.93 -8.54
CA CYS A 264 -28.48 -6.84 -8.69
C CYS A 264 -28.95 -8.26 -9.07
N ILE A 265 -28.03 -9.01 -9.67
CA ILE A 265 -28.14 -10.46 -9.82
C ILE A 265 -27.10 -11.11 -8.92
N SER A 266 -27.53 -12.08 -8.13
CA SER A 266 -26.70 -12.64 -7.07
C SER A 266 -26.74 -14.16 -7.08
N ASN A 267 -25.55 -14.76 -6.94
CA ASN A 267 -25.41 -16.20 -6.74
C ASN A 267 -24.90 -16.46 -5.32
N VAL A 268 -25.40 -17.54 -4.72
CA VAL A 268 -25.09 -17.93 -3.35
C VAL A 268 -24.30 -19.23 -3.36
N TYR A 269 -23.17 -19.24 -2.65
CA TYR A 269 -22.24 -20.35 -2.56
C TYR A 269 -22.11 -20.80 -1.09
N THR A 270 -22.18 -22.09 -0.85
CA THR A 270 -22.05 -22.71 0.48
C THR A 270 -20.77 -23.54 0.56
N PRO A 271 -20.19 -23.74 1.76
CA PRO A 271 -19.03 -24.60 1.95
C PRO A 271 -19.20 -25.99 1.34
N ALA A 272 -18.17 -26.46 0.64
CA ALA A 272 -18.10 -27.80 0.05
C ALA A 272 -16.67 -28.34 0.11
N GLU A 273 -16.53 -29.63 0.43
CA GLU A 273 -15.23 -30.28 0.64
C GLU A 273 -14.80 -31.21 -0.51
N GLN A 274 -15.73 -31.56 -1.41
CA GLN A 274 -15.49 -32.55 -2.47
C GLN A 274 -15.99 -32.05 -3.82
N GLY A 275 -15.49 -32.68 -4.89
CA GLY A 275 -15.92 -32.42 -6.25
C GLY A 275 -15.59 -31.00 -6.73
N VAL A 276 -16.22 -30.63 -7.84
CA VAL A 276 -16.09 -29.29 -8.44
C VAL A 276 -16.65 -28.20 -7.52
N GLU A 277 -17.62 -28.56 -6.68
CA GLU A 277 -18.23 -27.68 -5.68
C GLU A 277 -17.19 -27.16 -4.68
N SER A 278 -16.21 -27.98 -4.29
CA SER A 278 -15.10 -27.52 -3.45
C SER A 278 -14.22 -26.47 -4.14
N SER A 279 -14.00 -26.62 -5.45
CA SER A 279 -13.25 -25.65 -6.27
C SER A 279 -14.03 -24.35 -6.45
N ILE A 280 -15.35 -24.44 -6.68
CA ILE A 280 -16.27 -23.29 -6.72
C ILE A 280 -16.25 -22.54 -5.39
N TRP A 281 -16.25 -23.26 -4.26
CA TRP A 281 -16.17 -22.67 -2.93
C TRP A 281 -14.85 -21.92 -2.72
N GLN A 282 -13.72 -22.50 -3.12
CA GLN A 282 -12.42 -21.83 -3.06
C GLN A 282 -12.37 -20.57 -3.94
N LEU A 283 -12.96 -20.60 -5.14
CA LEU A 283 -13.10 -19.41 -5.98
C LEU A 283 -13.99 -18.35 -5.32
N ALA A 284 -15.09 -18.73 -4.68
CA ALA A 284 -15.96 -17.81 -3.97
C ALA A 284 -15.20 -17.06 -2.85
N LYS A 285 -14.38 -17.78 -2.07
CA LYS A 285 -13.48 -17.18 -1.07
C LYS A 285 -12.47 -16.24 -1.71
N ALA A 286 -11.87 -16.61 -2.85
CA ALA A 286 -10.95 -15.74 -3.57
C ALA A 286 -11.59 -14.43 -4.00
N TYR A 287 -12.84 -14.43 -4.50
CA TYR A 287 -13.54 -13.18 -4.85
C TYR A 287 -13.79 -12.27 -3.64
N VAL A 288 -14.12 -12.86 -2.49
CA VAL A 288 -14.23 -12.11 -1.22
C VAL A 288 -12.86 -11.53 -0.83
N ALA A 289 -11.79 -12.33 -0.91
CA ALA A 289 -10.44 -11.87 -0.61
C ALA A 289 -9.96 -10.76 -1.56
N VAL A 290 -10.38 -10.76 -2.84
CA VAL A 290 -10.15 -9.66 -3.78
C VAL A 290 -10.85 -8.39 -3.34
N ASN A 291 -12.14 -8.47 -2.98
CA ASN A 291 -12.88 -7.33 -2.45
C ASN A 291 -12.20 -6.77 -1.19
N ASP A 292 -11.87 -7.65 -0.26
CA ASP A 292 -11.26 -7.27 1.01
C ASP A 292 -9.85 -6.70 0.85
N SER A 293 -9.06 -7.18 -0.11
CA SER A 293 -7.72 -6.64 -0.39
C SER A 293 -7.78 -5.24 -0.99
N GLY A 294 -8.73 -4.97 -1.90
CA GLY A 294 -8.90 -3.61 -2.42
C GLY A 294 -9.50 -2.64 -1.40
N ASN A 295 -10.42 -3.12 -0.55
CA ASN A 295 -10.93 -2.34 0.58
C ASN A 295 -9.82 -2.03 1.59
N HIS A 296 -9.03 -3.03 1.99
CA HIS A 296 -7.88 -2.89 2.88
C HIS A 296 -6.92 -1.81 2.39
N GLN A 297 -6.42 -1.94 1.16
CA GLN A 297 -5.40 -1.04 0.62
C GLN A 297 -5.89 0.40 0.47
N LEU A 298 -7.10 0.60 -0.07
CA LEU A 298 -7.59 1.94 -0.43
C LEU A 298 -8.34 2.65 0.68
N ILE A 299 -9.01 1.89 1.55
CA ILE A 299 -9.93 2.41 2.55
C ILE A 299 -9.32 2.27 3.94
N SER A 300 -9.16 1.05 4.44
CA SER A 300 -8.66 0.81 5.79
C SER A 300 -7.27 1.42 5.99
N HIS A 301 -6.36 1.20 5.04
CA HIS A 301 -4.99 1.67 5.09
C HIS A 301 -4.87 3.08 4.52
N TRP A 302 -4.90 3.27 3.20
CA TRP A 302 -4.64 4.57 2.60
C TRP A 302 -5.57 5.70 3.09
N LEU A 303 -6.89 5.53 3.02
CA LEU A 303 -7.82 6.59 3.39
C LEU A 303 -7.79 6.85 4.90
N ASN A 304 -8.05 5.81 5.69
CA ASN A 304 -8.30 5.94 7.12
C ASN A 304 -7.02 6.09 7.97
N THR A 305 -5.82 6.04 7.38
CA THR A 305 -4.57 6.42 8.07
C THR A 305 -3.83 7.51 7.29
N HIS A 306 -3.25 7.20 6.13
CA HIS A 306 -2.37 8.12 5.38
C HIS A 306 -3.07 9.43 5.02
N ALA A 307 -4.22 9.35 4.33
CA ALA A 307 -4.87 10.52 3.76
C ALA A 307 -5.52 11.41 4.83
N VAL A 308 -6.13 10.83 5.87
CA VAL A 308 -6.78 11.59 6.95
C VAL A 308 -5.80 12.23 7.93
N ILE A 309 -4.59 11.69 8.08
CA ILE A 309 -3.58 12.28 8.98
C ILE A 309 -2.81 13.43 8.33
N GLU A 310 -2.59 13.45 7.02
CA GLU A 310 -1.82 14.53 6.37
C GLU A 310 -2.37 15.95 6.64
N PRO A 311 -3.69 16.22 6.61
CA PRO A 311 -4.26 17.52 7.02
C PRO A 311 -3.92 17.94 8.44
N VAL A 312 -3.83 16.99 9.38
CA VAL A 312 -3.53 17.23 10.79
C VAL A 312 -2.12 17.79 10.92
N ILE A 313 -1.17 17.19 10.22
CA ILE A 313 0.24 17.61 10.19
C ILE A 313 0.37 19.01 9.62
N ILE A 314 -0.34 19.28 8.52
CA ILE A 314 -0.32 20.59 7.84
C ILE A 314 -0.87 21.66 8.78
N ALA A 315 -2.05 21.45 9.38
CA ALA A 315 -2.66 22.42 10.27
C ALA A 315 -1.81 22.63 11.54
N ALA A 316 -1.29 21.55 12.13
CA ALA A 316 -0.48 21.64 13.35
C ALA A 316 0.79 22.46 13.13
N ASN A 317 1.54 22.23 12.03
CA ASN A 317 2.72 23.01 11.70
C ASN A 317 2.42 24.47 11.29
N ARG A 318 1.18 24.78 10.92
CA ARG A 318 0.75 26.15 10.54
C ARG A 318 0.24 26.97 11.70
N GLN A 319 -0.40 26.33 12.68
CA GLN A 319 -1.17 27.00 13.73
C GLN A 319 -0.62 26.80 15.14
N LEU A 320 0.14 25.73 15.40
CA LEU A 320 0.72 25.47 16.71
C LEU A 320 2.22 25.77 16.68
N SER A 321 2.68 26.59 17.61
CA SER A 321 4.10 26.85 17.80
C SER A 321 4.84 25.59 18.25
N VAL A 322 6.13 25.47 17.94
CA VAL A 322 6.97 24.35 18.39
C VAL A 322 7.07 24.24 19.93
N VAL A 323 6.75 25.31 20.65
CA VAL A 323 6.70 25.31 22.13
C VAL A 323 5.33 24.91 22.68
N HIS A 324 4.29 24.89 21.84
CA HIS A 324 2.92 24.57 22.24
C HIS A 324 2.83 23.12 22.74
N PRO A 325 2.14 22.86 23.87
CA PRO A 325 2.08 21.51 24.44
C PRO A 325 1.46 20.49 23.48
N ILE A 326 0.36 20.85 22.80
CA ILE A 326 -0.27 19.95 21.83
C ILE A 326 0.62 19.71 20.60
N TYR A 327 1.45 20.66 20.17
CA TYR A 327 2.44 20.40 19.12
C TYR A 327 3.44 19.36 19.60
N LYS A 328 4.00 19.53 20.80
CA LYS A 328 4.95 18.56 21.39
C LYS A 328 4.33 17.18 21.57
N LEU A 329 3.06 17.10 21.94
CA LEU A 329 2.34 15.83 22.07
C LEU A 329 2.21 15.11 20.72
N LEU A 330 1.79 15.82 19.67
CA LEU A 330 1.43 15.21 18.39
C LEU A 330 2.62 15.04 17.43
N GLN A 331 3.66 15.87 17.53
CA GLN A 331 4.77 15.90 16.57
C GLN A 331 5.47 14.55 16.32
N PRO A 332 5.70 13.66 17.32
CA PRO A 332 6.26 12.32 17.06
C PRO A 332 5.41 11.50 16.11
N HIS A 333 4.09 11.71 16.15
CA HIS A 333 3.10 10.98 15.37
C HIS A 333 2.94 11.52 13.94
N PHE A 334 3.68 12.58 13.59
CA PHE A 334 3.70 13.15 12.24
C PHE A 334 4.86 12.65 11.40
N ARG A 335 5.88 12.08 12.06
CA ARG A 335 7.16 11.71 11.45
C ARG A 335 6.94 11.04 10.11
N ASP A 336 7.57 11.60 9.08
CA ASP A 336 7.69 11.06 7.72
C ASP A 336 6.40 10.90 6.90
N THR A 337 5.23 11.09 7.50
CA THR A 337 3.92 10.83 6.88
C THR A 337 3.69 11.71 5.65
N MET A 338 4.03 13.00 5.71
CA MET A 338 3.86 13.90 4.54
C MET A 338 4.71 13.46 3.34
N TYR A 339 5.91 12.95 3.60
CA TYR A 339 6.84 12.59 2.54
C TYR A 339 6.49 11.24 1.91
N ILE A 340 6.15 10.22 2.71
CA ILE A 340 5.66 8.96 2.16
C ILE A 340 4.37 9.17 1.36
N ASN A 341 3.45 10.02 1.83
CA ASN A 341 2.25 10.36 1.07
C ASN A 341 2.57 11.08 -0.25
N ALA A 342 3.55 11.98 -0.25
CA ALA A 342 3.98 12.67 -1.46
C ALA A 342 4.59 11.72 -2.49
N ILE A 343 5.42 10.76 -2.05
CA ILE A 343 5.94 9.68 -2.90
C ILE A 343 4.81 8.79 -3.39
N GLY A 344 3.90 8.36 -2.51
CA GLY A 344 2.74 7.54 -2.84
C GLY A 344 1.88 8.17 -3.94
N ARG A 345 1.64 9.49 -3.88
CA ARG A 345 0.97 10.22 -4.98
C ARG A 345 1.74 10.21 -6.30
N GLY A 346 3.06 10.08 -6.27
CA GLY A 346 3.93 10.12 -7.44
C GLY A 346 4.14 8.76 -8.14
N ILE A 347 4.14 7.66 -7.38
CA ILE A 347 4.47 6.32 -7.90
C ILE A 347 3.42 5.23 -7.61
N LEU A 348 2.66 5.36 -6.52
CA LEU A 348 1.75 4.32 -6.03
C LEU A 348 0.32 4.55 -6.55
N LEU A 349 -0.22 5.74 -6.30
CA LEU A 349 -1.63 6.11 -6.50
C LEU A 349 -1.88 6.94 -7.76
N ASN A 350 -0.82 7.37 -8.46
CA ASN A 350 -0.96 8.11 -9.71
C ASN A 350 -1.64 7.25 -10.78
N ALA A 351 -2.21 7.90 -11.80
CA ALA A 351 -2.72 7.15 -12.95
C ALA A 351 -1.63 6.27 -13.57
N ARG A 352 -1.94 4.98 -13.78
CA ARG A 352 -1.03 3.89 -14.17
C ARG A 352 0.11 3.62 -13.18
N GLY A 353 -0.03 4.07 -11.94
CA GLY A 353 0.84 3.73 -10.83
C GLY A 353 0.65 2.28 -10.40
N VAL A 354 1.36 1.89 -9.34
CA VAL A 354 1.34 0.51 -8.84
C VAL A 354 -0.08 0.07 -8.46
N ILE A 355 -0.81 0.84 -7.66
CA ILE A 355 -2.15 0.44 -7.18
C ILE A 355 -3.15 0.27 -8.32
N GLU A 356 -3.16 1.16 -9.31
CA GLU A 356 -4.03 0.99 -10.48
C GLU A 356 -3.66 -0.23 -11.33
N SER A 357 -2.41 -0.70 -11.23
CA SER A 357 -1.89 -1.83 -12.00
C SER A 357 -2.01 -3.16 -11.27
N THR A 358 -2.06 -3.16 -9.94
CA THR A 358 -1.99 -4.36 -9.10
C THR A 358 -3.24 -4.61 -8.25
N VAL A 359 -4.20 -3.67 -8.19
CA VAL A 359 -5.43 -3.82 -7.39
C VAL A 359 -6.68 -3.66 -8.27
N PHE A 360 -7.73 -4.42 -7.98
CA PHE A 360 -8.91 -4.54 -8.84
C PHE A 360 -9.60 -3.22 -9.25
N PRO A 361 -9.61 -2.13 -8.45
CA PRO A 361 -10.30 -0.90 -8.84
C PRO A 361 -9.69 -0.24 -10.08
N ALA A 362 -8.43 -0.57 -10.39
CA ALA A 362 -7.68 0.01 -11.51
C ALA A 362 -7.79 1.55 -11.50
N ARG A 363 -8.09 2.16 -12.64
CA ARG A 363 -8.27 3.62 -12.79
C ARG A 363 -9.39 4.25 -11.95
N TYR A 364 -10.20 3.46 -11.25
CA TYR A 364 -11.27 3.95 -10.37
C TYR A 364 -10.88 3.96 -8.89
N ALA A 365 -9.64 3.58 -8.55
CA ALA A 365 -9.15 3.44 -7.17
C ALA A 365 -9.43 4.67 -6.29
N LEU A 366 -8.94 5.85 -6.67
CA LEU A 366 -9.15 7.07 -5.88
C LEU A 366 -10.61 7.55 -5.89
N GLY A 367 -11.36 7.27 -6.97
CA GLY A 367 -12.79 7.53 -7.03
C GLY A 367 -13.54 6.74 -5.95
N LEU A 368 -13.27 5.43 -5.87
CA LEU A 368 -13.85 4.54 -4.86
C LEU A 368 -13.52 5.03 -3.44
N SER A 369 -12.25 5.36 -3.18
CA SER A 369 -11.82 5.90 -1.88
C SER A 369 -12.57 7.20 -1.50
N SER A 370 -12.73 8.13 -2.45
CA SER A 370 -13.50 9.36 -2.24
C SER A 370 -15.00 9.13 -2.03
N ALA A 371 -15.58 8.12 -2.69
CA ALA A 371 -16.97 7.76 -2.45
C ALA A 371 -17.19 7.27 -1.01
N VAL A 372 -16.26 6.48 -0.47
CA VAL A 372 -16.31 6.00 0.91
C VAL A 372 -16.04 7.12 1.92
N TYR A 373 -15.16 8.07 1.59
CA TYR A 373 -14.86 9.21 2.47
C TYR A 373 -16.09 10.07 2.82
N LYS A 374 -17.16 10.03 2.00
CA LYS A 374 -18.43 10.70 2.31
C LYS A 374 -19.04 10.25 3.65
N ASP A 375 -18.85 9.00 4.00
CA ASP A 375 -19.39 8.38 5.21
C ASP A 375 -18.33 8.28 6.34
N TRP A 376 -17.17 8.91 6.16
CA TRP A 376 -16.12 8.94 7.19
C TRP A 376 -16.51 9.91 8.30
N ILE A 377 -16.43 9.43 9.55
CA ILE A 377 -16.86 10.16 10.75
C ILE A 377 -15.70 10.15 11.75
N PHE A 378 -15.18 11.33 12.11
CA PHE A 378 -13.97 11.45 12.95
C PHE A 378 -14.12 10.80 14.33
N PRO A 379 -15.18 11.06 15.13
CA PRO A 379 -15.34 10.40 16.44
C PRO A 379 -15.46 8.87 16.36
N GLU A 380 -15.89 8.33 15.22
CA GLU A 380 -16.00 6.88 15.02
C GLU A 380 -14.68 6.22 14.66
N GLN A 381 -13.60 7.00 14.46
CA GLN A 381 -12.24 6.47 14.34
C GLN A 381 -11.65 6.08 15.71
N ALA A 382 -12.34 6.43 16.80
CA ALA A 382 -12.01 5.91 18.12
C ALA A 382 -12.30 4.40 18.18
N LEU A 383 -11.33 3.59 18.61
CA LEU A 383 -11.47 2.12 18.62
C LEU A 383 -12.73 1.66 19.38
N PRO A 384 -13.04 2.15 20.59
CA PRO A 384 -14.29 1.74 21.27
C PRO A 384 -15.55 2.10 20.48
N ALA A 385 -15.56 3.26 19.81
CA ALA A 385 -16.70 3.70 19.00
C ALA A 385 -16.87 2.82 17.75
N ASP A 386 -15.78 2.50 17.05
CA ASP A 386 -15.77 1.58 15.91
C ASP A 386 -16.30 0.18 16.29
N LEU A 387 -15.78 -0.40 17.38
CA LEU A 387 -16.18 -1.74 17.84
C LEU A 387 -17.68 -1.79 18.18
N ILE A 388 -18.22 -0.73 18.80
CA ILE A 388 -19.66 -0.62 19.09
C ILE A 388 -20.46 -0.42 17.81
N LYS A 389 -20.00 0.45 16.90
CA LYS A 389 -20.66 0.73 15.60
C LYS A 389 -20.80 -0.53 14.77
N ARG A 390 -19.74 -1.33 14.68
CA ARG A 390 -19.77 -2.63 13.99
C ARG A 390 -20.56 -3.68 14.75
N GLY A 391 -20.98 -3.40 15.98
CA GLY A 391 -21.74 -4.31 16.83
C GLY A 391 -20.91 -5.48 17.36
N VAL A 392 -19.58 -5.41 17.29
CA VAL A 392 -18.66 -6.45 17.81
C VAL A 392 -18.31 -6.23 19.28
N ALA A 393 -18.74 -5.10 19.85
CA ALA A 393 -18.67 -4.80 21.28
C ALA A 393 -19.92 -4.08 21.78
N VAL A 394 -20.12 -4.10 23.10
CA VAL A 394 -21.18 -3.35 23.79
C VAL A 394 -20.60 -2.62 25.01
N LYS A 395 -21.20 -1.49 25.37
CA LYS A 395 -20.90 -0.82 26.64
C LYS A 395 -21.30 -1.73 27.81
N ASP A 396 -20.41 -1.87 28.79
CA ASP A 396 -20.63 -2.68 29.98
C ASP A 396 -19.74 -2.15 31.12
N GLU A 397 -20.34 -1.45 32.08
CA GLU A 397 -19.64 -0.80 33.20
C GLU A 397 -18.86 -1.78 34.10
N ASN A 398 -19.21 -3.08 34.06
CA ASN A 398 -18.53 -4.11 34.86
C ASN A 398 -17.33 -4.73 34.12
N SER A 399 -17.20 -4.46 32.82
CA SER A 399 -16.07 -4.95 32.02
C SER A 399 -14.89 -3.96 32.09
N PRO A 400 -13.64 -4.44 31.97
CA PRO A 400 -12.48 -3.58 31.84
C PRO A 400 -12.71 -2.51 30.77
N HIS A 401 -12.34 -1.27 31.08
CA HIS A 401 -12.52 -0.11 30.20
C HIS A 401 -13.98 0.18 29.79
N GLY A 402 -14.97 -0.38 30.49
CA GLY A 402 -16.39 -0.15 30.20
C GLY A 402 -16.90 -0.80 28.92
N LEU A 403 -16.15 -1.77 28.35
CA LEU A 403 -16.41 -2.36 27.04
C LEU A 403 -16.34 -3.89 27.10
N ARG A 404 -17.35 -4.57 26.55
CA ARG A 404 -17.38 -6.02 26.42
C ARG A 404 -17.47 -6.44 24.96
N LEU A 405 -16.51 -7.25 24.52
CA LEU A 405 -16.51 -7.85 23.18
C LEU A 405 -17.57 -8.95 23.08
N LEU A 406 -18.17 -9.11 21.89
CA LEU A 406 -19.04 -10.24 21.57
C LEU A 406 -18.26 -11.46 21.07
N ILE A 407 -17.10 -11.21 20.47
CA ILE A 407 -16.09 -12.23 20.17
C ILE A 407 -14.98 -12.02 21.19
N GLU A 408 -14.97 -12.83 22.24
CA GLU A 408 -14.04 -12.65 23.38
C GLU A 408 -12.58 -12.73 22.94
N ASP A 409 -12.25 -13.68 22.07
CA ASP A 409 -10.93 -13.85 21.48
C ASP A 409 -10.87 -13.21 20.08
N TYR A 410 -11.04 -11.89 20.01
CA TYR A 410 -10.84 -11.09 18.79
C TYR A 410 -9.48 -10.36 18.91
N PRO A 411 -8.38 -10.91 18.36
CA PRO A 411 -7.03 -10.48 18.73
C PRO A 411 -6.75 -9.00 18.48
N TYR A 412 -7.15 -8.45 17.32
CA TYR A 412 -7.03 -7.01 17.04
C TYR A 412 -7.77 -6.16 18.07
N ALA A 413 -9.01 -6.51 18.42
CA ALA A 413 -9.81 -5.72 19.34
C ALA A 413 -9.30 -5.85 20.78
N VAL A 414 -8.94 -7.06 21.23
CA VAL A 414 -8.42 -7.32 22.57
C VAL A 414 -7.12 -6.54 22.82
N ASP A 415 -6.16 -6.64 21.90
CA ASP A 415 -4.87 -5.96 22.04
C ASP A 415 -5.03 -4.45 21.82
N GLY A 416 -5.85 -4.07 20.83
CA GLY A 416 -6.11 -2.67 20.47
C GLY A 416 -6.76 -1.89 21.60
N ILE A 417 -7.68 -2.49 22.36
CA ILE A 417 -8.33 -1.83 23.51
C ILE A 417 -7.27 -1.45 24.55
N GLU A 418 -6.33 -2.34 24.87
CA GLU A 418 -5.28 -2.04 25.85
C GLU A 418 -4.36 -0.91 25.37
N ILE A 419 -3.96 -0.92 24.09
CA ILE A 419 -3.17 0.16 23.50
C ILE A 419 -3.94 1.49 23.48
N TRP A 420 -5.21 1.47 23.07
CA TRP A 420 -6.08 2.65 23.04
C TRP A 420 -6.17 3.32 24.40
N PHE A 421 -6.47 2.56 25.47
CA PHE A 421 -6.61 3.14 26.81
C PHE A 421 -5.26 3.53 27.43
N ALA A 422 -4.15 2.90 27.04
CA ALA A 422 -2.82 3.38 27.39
C ALA A 422 -2.52 4.75 26.75
N ILE A 423 -2.84 4.93 25.45
CA ILE A 423 -2.73 6.22 24.76
C ILE A 423 -3.65 7.25 25.42
N LYS A 424 -4.92 6.90 25.70
CA LYS A 424 -5.87 7.81 26.33
C LYS A 424 -5.36 8.30 27.68
N THR A 425 -4.90 7.38 28.54
CA THR A 425 -4.33 7.71 29.85
C THR A 425 -3.11 8.64 29.72
N TRP A 426 -2.23 8.38 28.75
CA TRP A 426 -1.09 9.24 28.46
C TRP A 426 -1.52 10.66 28.07
N VAL A 427 -2.46 10.77 27.14
CA VAL A 427 -2.99 12.06 26.69
C VAL A 427 -3.70 12.81 27.83
N GLU A 428 -4.49 12.12 28.63
CA GLU A 428 -5.16 12.69 29.82
C GLU A 428 -4.14 13.24 30.83
N ASP A 429 -3.15 12.43 31.22
CA ASP A 429 -2.12 12.82 32.18
C ASP A 429 -1.30 14.02 31.65
N TYR A 430 -0.95 14.01 30.35
CA TYR A 430 -0.23 15.10 29.70
C TYR A 430 -1.06 16.39 29.62
N CYS A 431 -2.29 16.32 29.08
CA CYS A 431 -3.16 17.49 28.91
C CYS A 431 -3.57 18.07 30.26
N ALA A 432 -3.80 17.24 31.28
CA ALA A 432 -4.16 17.70 32.62
C ALA A 432 -3.07 18.57 33.25
N PHE A 433 -1.80 18.44 32.83
CA PHE A 433 -0.73 19.32 33.28
C PHE A 433 -0.90 20.75 32.75
N TYR A 434 -1.25 20.92 31.46
CA TYR A 434 -1.31 22.23 30.79
C TYR A 434 -2.69 22.90 30.83
N TYR A 435 -3.77 22.11 30.78
CA TYR A 435 -5.15 22.60 30.68
C TYR A 435 -5.95 22.26 31.93
N LYS A 436 -5.94 23.17 32.92
CA LYS A 436 -6.61 22.98 34.22
C LYS A 436 -8.12 23.20 34.20
N THR A 437 -8.60 24.00 33.25
CA THR A 437 -10.02 24.32 33.12
C THR A 437 -10.38 24.46 31.63
N ASN A 438 -11.67 24.35 31.32
CA ASN A 438 -12.15 24.50 29.94
C ASN A 438 -11.90 25.91 29.39
N GLU A 439 -11.89 26.94 30.25
CA GLU A 439 -11.61 28.32 29.83
C GLU A 439 -10.21 28.47 29.24
N ILE A 440 -9.21 27.72 29.72
CA ILE A 440 -7.85 27.73 29.14
C ILE A 440 -7.89 27.19 27.71
N ILE A 441 -8.65 26.12 27.45
CA ILE A 441 -8.82 25.55 26.10
C ILE A 441 -9.55 26.54 25.18
N GLN A 442 -10.61 27.17 25.68
CA GLN A 442 -11.43 28.13 24.92
C GLN A 442 -10.65 29.40 24.55
N THR A 443 -9.70 29.80 25.38
CA THR A 443 -8.89 31.02 25.19
C THR A 443 -7.53 30.75 24.55
N ASP A 444 -7.17 29.49 24.31
CA ASP A 444 -5.96 29.08 23.58
C ASP A 444 -6.13 29.33 22.08
N VAL A 445 -5.65 30.49 21.62
CA VAL A 445 -5.82 30.94 20.23
C VAL A 445 -5.12 30.05 19.21
N GLU A 446 -3.99 29.41 19.57
CA GLU A 446 -3.28 28.49 18.67
C GLU A 446 -4.07 27.20 18.52
N LEU A 447 -4.56 26.62 19.63
CA LEU A 447 -5.39 25.42 19.63
C LEU A 447 -6.70 25.62 18.85
N GLN A 448 -7.40 26.72 19.09
CA GLN A 448 -8.64 27.04 18.37
C GLN A 448 -8.39 27.23 16.86
N SER A 449 -7.29 27.89 16.50
CA SER A 449 -6.94 28.12 15.08
C SER A 449 -6.53 26.82 14.38
N TRP A 450 -5.77 25.95 15.07
CA TRP A 450 -5.40 24.63 14.59
C TRP A 450 -6.62 23.78 14.26
N TRP A 451 -7.52 23.64 15.23
CA TRP A 451 -8.71 22.80 15.06
C TRP A 451 -9.63 23.36 13.97
N LYS A 452 -9.82 24.69 13.94
CA LYS A 452 -10.59 25.35 12.90
C LYS A 452 -10.02 25.10 11.50
N GLU A 453 -8.71 25.31 11.29
CA GLU A 453 -8.10 25.08 9.97
C GLU A 453 -8.14 23.60 9.58
N LEU A 454 -7.94 22.69 10.52
CA LEU A 454 -8.05 21.25 10.25
C LEU A 454 -9.44 20.87 9.73
N VAL A 455 -10.51 21.35 10.37
CA VAL A 455 -11.88 21.02 9.99
C VAL A 455 -12.32 21.77 8.72
N GLU A 456 -12.15 23.10 8.69
CA GLU A 456 -12.69 23.95 7.62
C GLU A 456 -11.89 23.86 6.32
N GLU A 457 -10.58 23.61 6.39
CA GLU A 457 -9.71 23.51 5.22
C GLU A 457 -9.20 22.08 5.01
N GLY A 458 -8.61 21.48 6.04
CA GLY A 458 -7.98 20.16 5.98
C GLY A 458 -8.94 19.03 5.58
N HIS A 459 -10.10 18.98 6.24
CA HIS A 459 -11.24 18.13 5.93
C HIS A 459 -12.43 18.94 5.38
N GLY A 460 -12.14 20.05 4.69
CA GLY A 460 -13.11 21.09 4.34
C GLY A 460 -14.34 20.66 3.53
N ASP A 461 -14.29 19.50 2.87
CA ASP A 461 -15.43 18.96 2.12
C ASP A 461 -16.53 18.37 3.02
N ILE A 462 -16.21 18.08 4.29
CA ILE A 462 -17.14 17.56 5.30
C ILE A 462 -17.14 18.44 6.57
N LYS A 463 -16.69 19.70 6.47
CA LYS A 463 -16.61 20.65 7.60
C LYS A 463 -17.97 20.96 8.25
N ASP A 464 -19.04 20.83 7.47
CA ASP A 464 -20.41 21.18 7.88
C ASP A 464 -21.09 20.04 8.66
N GLU A 465 -20.43 18.89 8.78
CA GLU A 465 -20.95 17.75 9.52
C GLU A 465 -21.05 18.03 11.04
N PRO A 466 -22.16 17.66 11.70
CA PRO A 466 -22.43 18.07 13.07
C PRO A 466 -21.57 17.34 14.11
N TRP A 467 -20.95 16.22 13.74
CA TRP A 467 -20.19 15.34 14.64
C TRP A 467 -18.78 15.83 14.94
N TRP A 468 -18.30 16.89 14.30
CA TRP A 468 -16.99 17.47 14.63
C TRP A 468 -16.98 18.01 16.07
N PRO A 469 -16.03 17.56 16.92
CA PRO A 469 -15.76 18.19 18.21
C PRO A 469 -15.64 19.71 18.09
N LYS A 470 -16.09 20.46 19.10
CA LYS A 470 -16.00 21.93 19.07
C LYS A 470 -14.68 22.45 19.63
N MET A 471 -13.88 21.59 20.25
CA MET A 471 -12.61 21.94 20.90
C MET A 471 -12.79 22.98 21.99
N GLN A 472 -13.83 22.84 22.82
CA GLN A 472 -14.20 23.76 23.90
C GLN A 472 -14.02 23.14 25.29
N THR A 473 -13.80 21.82 25.39
CA THR A 473 -13.69 21.10 26.66
C THR A 473 -12.44 20.23 26.72
N PHE A 474 -12.04 19.90 27.95
CA PHE A 474 -10.94 18.97 28.22
C PHE A 474 -11.16 17.59 27.59
N GLU A 475 -12.38 17.06 27.70
CA GLU A 475 -12.75 15.76 27.12
C GLU A 475 -12.63 15.77 25.60
N GLU A 476 -13.10 16.83 24.93
CA GLU A 476 -12.97 16.96 23.47
C GLU A 476 -11.49 17.00 23.04
N LEU A 477 -10.64 17.72 23.76
CA LEU A 477 -9.20 17.78 23.48
C LEU A 477 -8.54 16.39 23.64
N VAL A 478 -8.80 15.73 24.77
CA VAL A 478 -8.25 14.41 25.07
C VAL A 478 -8.68 13.38 24.03
N ASP A 479 -9.98 13.29 23.75
CA ASP A 479 -10.51 12.32 22.81
C ASP A 479 -9.99 12.59 21.40
N THR A 480 -9.92 13.86 20.98
CA THR A 480 -9.34 14.26 19.68
C THR A 480 -7.87 13.82 19.57
N CYS A 481 -7.04 14.17 20.54
CA CYS A 481 -5.63 13.79 20.52
C CYS A 481 -5.44 12.26 20.60
N THR A 482 -6.28 11.55 21.36
CA THR A 482 -6.26 10.09 21.45
C THR A 482 -6.58 9.44 20.10
N ILE A 483 -7.63 9.91 19.40
CA ILE A 483 -7.98 9.44 18.05
C ILE A 483 -6.81 9.65 17.11
N LEU A 484 -6.23 10.86 17.07
CA LEU A 484 -5.13 11.18 16.17
C LEU A 484 -3.90 10.30 16.41
N ILE A 485 -3.51 10.10 17.67
CA ILE A 485 -2.37 9.24 18.03
C ILE A 485 -2.68 7.78 17.68
N TRP A 486 -3.86 7.27 18.01
CA TRP A 486 -4.29 5.92 17.65
C TRP A 486 -4.25 5.67 16.15
N THR A 487 -4.83 6.59 15.36
CA THR A 487 -4.88 6.50 13.90
C THR A 487 -3.48 6.51 13.29
N ALA A 488 -2.61 7.40 13.76
CA ALA A 488 -1.25 7.54 13.24
C ALA A 488 -0.31 6.38 13.65
N SER A 489 -0.58 5.73 14.79
CA SER A 489 0.27 4.66 15.33
C SER A 489 -0.38 3.29 15.19
N ALA A 490 -1.13 2.85 16.20
CA ALA A 490 -1.59 1.48 16.35
C ALA A 490 -2.58 1.02 15.25
N LEU A 491 -3.49 1.89 14.79
CA LEU A 491 -4.38 1.54 13.67
C LEU A 491 -3.58 1.31 12.39
N HIS A 492 -2.66 2.22 12.08
CA HIS A 492 -1.76 2.07 10.93
C HIS A 492 -0.94 0.80 11.04
N ALA A 493 -0.30 0.56 12.19
CA ALA A 493 0.54 -0.63 12.40
C ALA A 493 -0.24 -1.94 12.18
N ALA A 494 -1.45 -2.03 12.73
CA ALA A 494 -2.32 -3.20 12.60
C ALA A 494 -2.75 -3.50 11.15
N LEU A 495 -2.74 -2.49 10.28
CA LEU A 495 -3.14 -2.59 8.87
C LEU A 495 -1.94 -2.67 7.92
N ASN A 496 -0.75 -2.26 8.35
CA ASN A 496 0.41 -2.13 7.50
C ASN A 496 1.42 -3.28 7.64
N PHE A 497 1.91 -3.56 8.85
CA PHE A 497 3.05 -4.47 9.04
C PHE A 497 2.69 -5.96 8.90
N GLY A 498 1.40 -6.26 8.76
CA GLY A 498 0.90 -7.59 8.41
C GLY A 498 0.81 -7.85 6.90
N GLN A 499 1.05 -6.86 6.05
CA GLN A 499 0.89 -6.99 4.61
C GLN A 499 1.76 -8.11 4.04
N PHE A 500 3.05 -8.14 4.33
CA PHE A 500 3.92 -9.22 3.83
C PHE A 500 3.60 -10.55 4.51
N SER A 501 3.36 -10.57 5.83
CA SER A 501 3.11 -11.81 6.57
C SER A 501 1.88 -12.58 6.06
N TYR A 502 0.79 -11.88 5.72
CA TYR A 502 -0.47 -12.48 5.25
C TYR A 502 -0.67 -12.39 3.73
N ALA A 503 -0.36 -11.25 3.13
CA ALA A 503 -0.56 -10.99 1.70
C ALA A 503 0.69 -11.20 0.84
N GLY A 504 1.85 -11.50 1.45
CA GLY A 504 3.05 -11.89 0.71
C GLY A 504 2.84 -13.11 -0.18
N TYR A 505 1.87 -13.97 0.17
CA TYR A 505 1.41 -15.07 -0.68
C TYR A 505 0.06 -14.73 -1.32
N LEU A 506 0.10 -14.16 -2.54
CA LEU A 506 -1.10 -13.65 -3.24
C LEU A 506 -2.27 -14.63 -3.37
N PRO A 507 -2.11 -15.96 -3.48
CA PRO A 507 -3.28 -16.85 -3.45
C PRO A 507 -4.12 -16.75 -2.18
N ASN A 508 -3.52 -16.41 -1.03
CA ASN A 508 -4.24 -16.14 0.21
C ASN A 508 -4.99 -14.81 0.15
N ARG A 509 -4.33 -13.76 -0.37
CA ARG A 509 -4.85 -12.39 -0.44
C ARG A 509 -4.77 -11.84 -1.87
N PRO A 510 -5.54 -12.39 -2.83
CA PRO A 510 -5.49 -11.93 -4.20
C PRO A 510 -6.00 -10.50 -4.29
N THR A 511 -5.38 -9.68 -5.13
CA THR A 511 -5.69 -8.25 -5.27
C THR A 511 -6.52 -7.94 -6.52
N ILE A 512 -6.57 -8.88 -7.47
CA ILE A 512 -7.32 -8.80 -8.73
C ILE A 512 -8.00 -10.14 -8.99
N SER A 513 -9.22 -10.09 -9.54
CA SER A 513 -9.80 -11.21 -10.26
C SER A 513 -10.06 -10.84 -11.73
N ARG A 514 -9.83 -11.78 -12.64
CA ARG A 514 -9.77 -11.57 -14.11
C ARG A 514 -10.84 -12.33 -14.88
N LYS A 515 -11.47 -13.30 -14.24
CA LYS A 515 -12.58 -14.10 -14.78
C LYS A 515 -13.75 -14.08 -13.80
N PHE A 516 -14.96 -14.23 -14.32
CA PHE A 516 -16.15 -14.53 -13.52
C PHE A 516 -16.18 -16.03 -13.15
N MET A 517 -17.04 -16.40 -12.19
CA MET A 517 -17.25 -17.80 -11.81
C MET A 517 -17.65 -18.61 -13.05
N PRO A 518 -17.01 -19.76 -13.33
CA PRO A 518 -17.42 -20.62 -14.43
C PRO A 518 -18.86 -21.11 -14.29
N GLU A 519 -19.64 -21.06 -15.37
CA GLU A 519 -21.02 -21.53 -15.40
C GLU A 519 -21.10 -22.99 -15.85
N LYS A 520 -21.99 -23.77 -15.25
CA LYS A 520 -22.13 -25.19 -15.58
C LYS A 520 -22.47 -25.39 -17.05
N GLY A 521 -21.70 -26.25 -17.72
CA GLY A 521 -21.86 -26.53 -19.16
C GLY A 521 -21.05 -25.63 -20.08
N THR A 522 -20.19 -24.75 -19.54
CA THR A 522 -19.19 -24.02 -20.33
C THR A 522 -17.83 -24.74 -20.31
N PRO A 523 -16.95 -24.48 -21.31
CA PRO A 523 -15.59 -25.03 -21.32
C PRO A 523 -14.78 -24.65 -20.07
N GLU A 524 -15.01 -23.48 -19.50
CA GLU A 524 -14.33 -23.04 -18.27
C GLU A 524 -14.74 -23.87 -17.05
N TYR A 525 -15.97 -24.38 -17.02
CA TYR A 525 -16.42 -25.27 -15.94
C TYR A 525 -15.82 -26.67 -16.10
N GLU A 526 -15.75 -27.18 -17.33
CA GLU A 526 -15.01 -28.43 -17.61
C GLU A 526 -13.52 -28.31 -17.26
N GLU A 527 -12.91 -27.14 -17.51
CA GLU A 527 -11.53 -26.85 -17.08
C GLU A 527 -11.42 -26.81 -15.54
N LEU A 528 -12.41 -26.26 -14.84
CA LEU A 528 -12.44 -26.23 -13.37
C LEU A 528 -12.55 -27.65 -12.78
N GLU A 529 -13.34 -28.52 -13.41
CA GLU A 529 -13.43 -29.94 -13.03
C GLU A 529 -12.11 -30.68 -13.25
N ALA A 530 -11.46 -30.43 -14.39
CA ALA A 530 -10.25 -31.15 -14.78
C ALA A 530 -8.98 -30.61 -14.11
N SER A 531 -8.91 -29.31 -13.82
CA SER A 531 -7.67 -28.61 -13.39
C SER A 531 -8.00 -27.40 -12.49
N PRO A 532 -8.55 -27.62 -11.29
CA PRO A 532 -9.08 -26.56 -10.45
C PRO A 532 -8.06 -25.52 -10.02
N ASP A 533 -6.84 -25.95 -9.69
CA ASP A 533 -5.76 -25.04 -9.28
C ASP A 533 -5.31 -24.12 -10.43
N THR A 534 -5.30 -24.63 -11.67
CA THR A 534 -5.00 -23.83 -12.86
C THR A 534 -6.09 -22.79 -13.11
N VAL A 535 -7.37 -23.15 -12.97
CA VAL A 535 -8.47 -22.19 -13.10
C VAL A 535 -8.42 -21.15 -11.97
N PHE A 536 -8.08 -21.56 -10.75
CA PHE A 536 -7.89 -20.63 -9.63
C PHE A 536 -6.82 -19.58 -9.96
N LEU A 537 -5.62 -20.00 -10.40
CA LEU A 537 -4.52 -19.09 -10.76
C LEU A 537 -4.85 -18.19 -11.95
N LYS A 538 -5.54 -18.72 -12.98
CA LYS A 538 -6.05 -17.94 -14.11
C LYS A 538 -7.14 -16.93 -13.71
N THR A 539 -7.80 -17.15 -12.58
CA THR A 539 -8.87 -16.28 -12.08
C THR A 539 -8.29 -15.14 -11.23
N ILE A 540 -7.36 -15.42 -10.33
CA ILE A 540 -6.76 -14.41 -9.43
C ILE A 540 -5.64 -13.60 -10.11
N THR A 541 -4.92 -12.77 -9.35
CA THR A 541 -3.86 -11.86 -9.84
C THR A 541 -2.85 -12.55 -10.76
N ALA A 542 -2.59 -11.95 -11.93
CA ALA A 542 -1.64 -12.48 -12.90
C ALA A 542 -0.19 -12.46 -12.38
N GLN A 543 0.71 -13.15 -13.06
CA GLN A 543 2.09 -13.34 -12.59
C GLN A 543 2.88 -12.04 -12.43
N LEU A 544 2.93 -11.19 -13.47
CA LEU A 544 3.67 -9.91 -13.39
C LEU A 544 3.09 -8.99 -12.31
N GLN A 545 1.76 -8.96 -12.18
CA GLN A 545 1.07 -8.17 -11.16
C GLN A 545 1.35 -8.71 -9.75
N THR A 546 1.48 -10.03 -9.61
CA THR A 546 1.86 -10.68 -8.36
C THR A 546 3.27 -10.29 -7.95
N VAL A 547 4.25 -10.38 -8.84
CA VAL A 547 5.65 -9.99 -8.53
C VAL A 547 5.72 -8.51 -8.13
N LEU A 548 5.04 -7.62 -8.87
CA LEU A 548 4.99 -6.20 -8.55
C LEU A 548 4.28 -5.93 -7.20
N GLY A 549 3.19 -6.63 -6.93
CA GLY A 549 2.43 -6.54 -5.68
C GLY A 549 3.27 -6.97 -4.47
N ILE A 550 3.87 -8.17 -4.52
CA ILE A 550 4.73 -8.71 -3.45
C ILE A 550 5.90 -7.79 -3.17
N ALA A 551 6.61 -7.33 -4.22
CA ALA A 551 7.72 -6.41 -4.05
C ALA A 551 7.30 -5.10 -3.38
N THR A 552 6.10 -4.61 -3.66
CA THR A 552 5.57 -3.40 -3.01
C THR A 552 5.32 -3.63 -1.54
N ILE A 553 4.56 -4.67 -1.18
CA ILE A 553 4.19 -4.93 0.22
C ILE A 553 5.37 -5.43 1.06
N GLU A 554 6.40 -6.03 0.46
CA GLU A 554 7.66 -6.33 1.16
C GLU A 554 8.31 -5.06 1.71
N ILE A 555 8.31 -3.99 0.91
CA ILE A 555 8.90 -2.72 1.30
C ILE A 555 8.06 -2.05 2.37
N LEU A 556 6.74 -1.96 2.15
CA LEU A 556 5.83 -1.33 3.09
C LEU A 556 5.77 -2.07 4.44
N SER A 557 6.05 -3.37 4.46
CA SER A 557 6.05 -4.15 5.72
C SER A 557 7.37 -4.08 6.50
N ARG A 558 8.35 -3.30 6.04
CA ARG A 558 9.69 -3.28 6.62
C ARG A 558 9.86 -2.10 7.57
N HIS A 559 10.20 -2.38 8.82
CA HIS A 559 10.64 -1.37 9.78
C HIS A 559 12.05 -0.86 9.45
N SER A 560 12.21 0.46 9.55
CA SER A 560 13.51 1.12 9.60
C SER A 560 14.32 0.68 10.83
N THR A 561 15.64 0.76 10.73
CA THR A 561 16.52 0.61 11.91
C THR A 561 16.52 1.84 12.84
N ASP A 562 16.15 3.03 12.36
CA ASP A 562 15.96 4.26 13.15
C ASP A 562 14.50 4.62 13.44
N GLU A 563 13.62 3.63 13.31
CA GLU A 563 12.22 3.77 13.65
C GLU A 563 12.05 4.20 15.11
N VAL A 564 11.05 5.05 15.38
CA VAL A 564 10.70 5.49 16.73
C VAL A 564 9.31 4.96 17.06
N TYR A 565 9.29 3.93 17.91
CA TYR A 565 8.08 3.23 18.30
C TYR A 565 7.23 4.01 19.30
N LEU A 566 5.98 3.61 19.44
CA LEU A 566 5.03 4.15 20.39
C LEU A 566 5.61 4.08 21.81
N GLY A 567 5.55 5.20 22.54
CA GLY A 567 6.19 5.33 23.86
C GLY A 567 7.69 5.63 23.80
N GLN A 568 8.25 5.89 22.62
CA GLN A 568 9.61 6.40 22.42
C GLN A 568 9.60 7.80 21.80
N ARG A 569 10.71 8.53 21.94
CA ARG A 569 10.97 9.81 21.26
C ARG A 569 12.40 9.88 20.75
N ASP A 570 12.60 10.71 19.73
CA ASP A 570 13.89 10.93 19.06
C ASP A 570 14.92 11.65 19.95
N THR A 571 14.46 12.41 20.94
CA THR A 571 15.30 13.07 21.93
C THR A 571 14.69 12.99 23.33
N PRO A 572 15.48 12.71 24.38
CA PRO A 572 15.00 12.70 25.76
C PRO A 572 14.62 14.12 26.24
N ASP A 573 15.28 15.16 25.73
CA ASP A 573 15.11 16.56 26.14
C ASP A 573 14.06 17.31 25.30
N TRP A 574 13.00 16.62 24.86
CA TRP A 574 11.93 17.22 24.04
C TRP A 574 11.08 18.24 24.82
N THR A 575 11.13 18.19 26.15
CA THR A 575 10.56 19.20 27.05
C THR A 575 11.35 19.29 28.35
N SER A 576 11.32 20.45 29.00
CA SER A 576 11.88 20.66 30.34
C SER A 576 10.88 20.35 31.46
N ASP A 577 9.63 20.09 31.12
CA ASP A 577 8.54 19.91 32.08
C ASP A 577 8.58 18.50 32.68
N THR A 578 9.02 18.40 33.94
CA THR A 578 9.21 17.11 34.62
C THR A 578 7.94 16.26 34.66
N ALA A 579 6.77 16.87 34.93
CA ALA A 579 5.50 16.14 34.98
C ALA A 579 5.13 15.48 33.64
N ALA A 580 5.45 16.14 32.51
CA ALA A 580 5.22 15.57 31.18
C ALA A 580 6.18 14.40 30.90
N LEU A 581 7.44 14.49 31.35
CA LEU A 581 8.41 13.40 31.24
C LEU A 581 8.00 12.19 32.10
N GLU A 582 7.53 12.41 33.33
CA GLU A 582 7.04 11.35 34.23
C GLU A 582 5.81 10.63 33.66
N ALA A 583 4.85 11.38 33.12
CA ALA A 583 3.68 10.80 32.46
C ALA A 583 4.10 9.98 31.21
N PHE A 584 5.13 10.41 30.47
CA PHE A 584 5.63 9.68 29.32
C PHE A 584 6.36 8.39 29.71
N GLU A 585 7.12 8.42 30.81
CA GLU A 585 7.75 7.22 31.36
C GLU A 585 6.71 6.20 31.84
N LYS A 586 5.63 6.67 32.48
CA LYS A 586 4.48 5.82 32.86
C LYS A 586 3.83 5.19 31.63
N PHE A 587 3.66 5.94 30.55
CA PHE A 587 3.14 5.41 29.28
C PHE A 587 4.04 4.30 28.72
N GLY A 588 5.35 4.52 28.62
CA GLY A 588 6.29 3.52 28.15
C GLY A 588 6.29 2.24 29.00
N LYS A 589 6.24 2.36 30.33
CA LYS A 589 6.07 1.21 31.24
C LYS A 589 4.77 0.46 30.97
N LYS A 590 3.67 1.18 30.77
CA LYS A 590 2.37 0.56 30.50
C LYS A 590 2.38 -0.22 29.19
N LEU A 591 3.03 0.28 28.15
CA LEU A 591 3.19 -0.42 26.88
C LEU A 591 3.99 -1.72 27.05
N ALA A 592 5.07 -1.71 27.83
CA ALA A 592 5.83 -2.94 28.12
C ALA A 592 4.97 -4.01 28.82
N GLU A 593 4.14 -3.62 29.79
CA GLU A 593 3.18 -4.55 30.43
C GLU A 593 2.17 -5.14 29.43
N ILE A 594 1.72 -4.33 28.46
CA ILE A 594 0.81 -4.78 27.42
C ILE A 594 1.50 -5.80 26.53
N GLU A 595 2.75 -5.56 26.11
CA GLU A 595 3.53 -6.50 25.31
C GLU A 595 3.70 -7.87 25.99
N ASP A 596 4.02 -7.87 27.29
CA ASP A 596 4.11 -9.08 28.10
C ASP A 596 2.78 -9.84 28.13
N ARG A 597 1.66 -9.12 28.26
CA ARG A 597 0.31 -9.70 28.24
C ARG A 597 -0.02 -10.31 26.87
N ILE A 598 0.27 -9.62 25.78
CA ILE A 598 0.04 -10.14 24.42
C ILE A 598 0.88 -11.41 24.22
N THR A 599 2.14 -11.41 24.66
CA THR A 599 3.01 -12.59 24.64
C THR A 599 2.39 -13.76 25.41
N SER A 600 1.87 -13.53 26.62
CA SER A 600 1.18 -14.57 27.39
C SER A 600 -0.06 -15.09 26.67
N MET A 601 -0.88 -14.22 26.08
CA MET A 601 -2.10 -14.62 25.37
C MET A 601 -1.78 -15.42 24.11
N ASN A 602 -0.75 -15.04 23.36
CA ASN A 602 -0.29 -15.77 22.18
C ASN A 602 0.19 -17.20 22.49
N ASN A 603 0.56 -17.48 23.74
CA ASN A 603 0.96 -18.80 24.22
C ASN A 603 -0.19 -19.58 24.89
N ASP A 604 -1.38 -18.99 25.06
CA ASP A 604 -2.54 -19.68 25.63
C ASP A 604 -3.32 -20.41 24.54
N GLU A 605 -3.22 -21.74 24.52
CA GLU A 605 -3.91 -22.60 23.55
C GLU A 605 -5.44 -22.51 23.60
N LYS A 606 -6.02 -21.93 24.66
CA LYS A 606 -7.46 -21.66 24.75
C LYS A 606 -7.89 -20.51 23.83
N LEU A 607 -6.97 -19.59 23.51
CA LEU A 607 -7.21 -18.43 22.64
C LEU A 607 -6.91 -18.80 21.18
N LYS A 608 -7.84 -19.54 20.58
CA LYS A 608 -7.67 -20.19 19.27
C LYS A 608 -7.47 -19.22 18.10
N ASN A 609 -8.03 -18.01 18.15
CA ASN A 609 -7.98 -17.06 17.05
C ASN A 609 -6.60 -16.35 16.96
N ARG A 610 -5.79 -16.41 18.01
CA ARG A 610 -4.50 -15.71 18.08
C ARG A 610 -3.41 -16.31 17.19
N VAL A 611 -3.45 -17.62 16.95
CA VAL A 611 -2.38 -18.35 16.24
C VAL A 611 -2.88 -19.01 14.95
N GLY A 612 -4.12 -19.53 14.97
CA GLY A 612 -4.74 -20.16 13.80
C GLY A 612 -4.08 -21.46 13.32
N SER A 613 -4.53 -21.92 12.15
CA SER A 613 -3.96 -23.09 11.47
C SER A 613 -2.60 -22.79 10.85
N VAL A 614 -2.36 -21.53 10.44
CA VAL A 614 -1.11 -21.08 9.82
C VAL A 614 0.05 -20.92 10.81
N LYS A 615 -0.22 -21.04 12.12
CA LYS A 615 0.77 -20.95 13.20
C LYS A 615 1.48 -19.60 13.27
N ILE A 616 0.73 -18.51 13.09
CA ILE A 616 1.20 -17.14 13.21
C ILE A 616 0.59 -16.51 14.47
N PRO A 617 1.36 -16.32 15.54
CA PRO A 617 0.92 -15.53 16.69
C PRO A 617 0.56 -14.10 16.27
N TYR A 618 -0.55 -13.56 16.78
CA TYR A 618 -0.95 -12.19 16.49
C TYR A 618 -0.05 -11.20 17.26
N THR A 619 0.87 -10.57 16.55
CA THR A 619 1.88 -9.65 17.13
C THR A 619 1.84 -8.23 16.54
N LEU A 620 0.89 -7.92 15.65
CA LEU A 620 0.81 -6.63 14.95
C LEU A 620 0.59 -5.42 15.87
N LEU A 621 0.17 -5.66 17.11
CA LEU A 621 -0.01 -4.63 18.14
C LEU A 621 1.00 -4.76 19.30
N PHE A 622 2.13 -5.43 19.08
CA PHE A 622 3.29 -5.33 19.97
C PHE A 622 3.85 -3.89 19.88
N PRO A 623 4.04 -3.19 21.01
CA PRO A 623 4.64 -1.87 21.00
C PRO A 623 6.02 -1.81 20.35
N THR A 624 6.88 -2.83 20.56
CA THR A 624 8.27 -2.81 20.08
C THR A 624 8.58 -3.76 18.93
N SER A 625 9.60 -3.41 18.14
CA SER A 625 10.19 -4.28 17.10
C SER A 625 11.66 -3.95 16.85
N GLU A 626 12.37 -4.89 16.25
CA GLU A 626 13.62 -4.69 15.52
C GLU A 626 13.38 -4.22 14.08
N GLY A 627 14.43 -3.73 13.41
CA GLY A 627 14.38 -3.37 11.99
C GLY A 627 14.22 -4.61 11.09
N GLY A 628 13.54 -4.44 9.95
CA GLY A 628 13.22 -5.52 9.03
C GLY A 628 11.72 -5.84 8.94
N ILE A 629 11.38 -6.98 8.33
CA ILE A 629 10.00 -7.47 8.20
C ILE A 629 9.74 -8.44 9.35
N THR A 630 9.04 -7.97 10.38
CA THR A 630 8.93 -8.65 11.67
C THR A 630 7.52 -9.07 12.03
N GLY A 631 6.49 -8.49 11.39
CA GLY A 631 5.08 -8.74 11.73
C GLY A 631 4.69 -8.22 13.12
N LYS A 632 5.41 -7.22 13.66
CA LYS A 632 5.20 -6.64 14.99
C LYS A 632 5.79 -5.22 15.08
N GLY A 633 5.47 -4.49 16.14
CA GLY A 633 5.96 -3.13 16.36
C GLY A 633 4.93 -2.07 15.98
N ILE A 634 4.73 -1.09 16.86
CA ILE A 634 3.85 0.05 16.60
C ILE A 634 4.72 1.30 16.48
N PRO A 635 5.03 1.80 15.26
CA PRO A 635 5.64 3.11 15.08
C PRO A 635 4.79 4.24 15.66
N ASN A 636 5.40 5.38 15.96
CA ASN A 636 4.64 6.56 16.38
C ASN A 636 3.74 7.11 15.27
N SER A 637 4.11 6.95 13.99
CA SER A 637 3.47 7.62 12.86
C SER A 637 3.18 6.67 11.69
N VAL A 638 2.55 7.22 10.66
CA VAL A 638 2.29 6.55 9.38
C VAL A 638 3.56 6.51 8.49
N GLY A 639 4.69 6.96 9.01
CA GLY A 639 5.97 6.92 8.35
C GLY A 639 6.59 5.52 8.36
N GLU A 640 7.24 5.15 7.27
CA GLU A 640 8.09 3.97 7.14
C GLU A 640 9.38 4.42 6.43
N GLU A 641 10.54 3.88 6.86
CA GLU A 641 11.87 3.86 6.17
C GLU A 641 13.05 4.68 6.75
N ASP A 642 14.25 4.30 6.26
CA ASP A 642 15.58 4.16 6.89
C ASP A 642 16.55 5.37 6.93
N GLU A 643 17.53 5.25 7.85
CA GLU A 643 18.61 6.09 8.43
C GLU A 643 19.43 7.08 7.55
N ARG A 644 20.09 8.18 8.00
CA ARG A 644 20.43 8.80 9.31
C ARG A 644 20.25 10.32 9.25
N ARG A 645 19.90 10.96 10.37
CA ARG A 645 20.30 12.37 10.65
C ARG A 645 21.77 12.37 11.09
N ILE A 646 22.70 12.74 10.21
CA ILE A 646 24.02 13.20 10.67
C ILE A 646 23.77 14.50 11.45
N ARG A 647 23.78 14.42 12.79
CA ARG A 647 23.95 15.60 13.64
C ARG A 647 25.34 16.15 13.32
N THR A 648 25.39 17.27 12.62
CA THR A 648 26.59 18.12 12.64
C THR A 648 26.67 18.73 14.03
N GLU A 649 27.28 18.01 14.98
CA GLU A 649 27.82 18.64 16.17
C GLU A 649 28.84 19.68 15.70
N SER A 650 28.57 20.95 16.00
CA SER A 650 29.50 22.04 15.81
C SER A 650 30.69 21.84 16.75
N ALA A 651 31.63 20.98 16.38
CA ALA A 651 32.95 20.96 16.97
C ALA A 651 33.63 22.29 16.60
N ARG A 652 33.75 23.19 17.57
CA ARG A 652 34.61 24.38 17.46
C ARG A 652 36.01 23.90 17.07
N PRO A 653 36.65 24.46 16.04
CA PRO A 653 38.03 24.11 15.74
C PRO A 653 38.94 24.56 16.89
N PRO A 654 39.96 23.78 17.28
CA PRO A 654 40.91 24.20 18.28
C PRO A 654 41.74 25.39 17.75
N PRO A 655 42.24 26.29 18.63
CA PRO A 655 42.97 27.46 18.19
C PRO A 655 44.32 27.05 17.61
N GLN A 656 44.60 27.49 16.37
CA GLN A 656 45.94 27.36 15.80
C GLN A 656 46.92 28.31 16.51
N PRO A 657 48.13 27.86 16.88
CA PRO A 657 49.22 28.75 17.19
C PRO A 657 49.88 29.25 15.90
N ALA A 658 49.97 30.57 15.76
CA ALA A 658 50.71 31.23 14.71
C ALA A 658 52.23 31.01 14.88
N HIS A 659 52.94 30.55 13.84
CA HIS A 659 54.36 30.91 13.63
C HIS A 659 54.83 30.70 12.17
N ARG A 660 55.01 31.83 11.49
CA ARG A 660 56.02 32.24 10.47
C ARG A 660 56.82 31.18 9.67
N LEU A 661 56.63 31.24 8.34
CA LEU A 661 57.62 31.37 7.25
C LEU A 661 59.07 30.87 7.48
N ARG A 662 59.53 29.94 6.61
CA ARG A 662 60.76 30.09 5.80
C ARG A 662 60.87 29.06 4.66
N PHE A 663 61.43 29.54 3.56
CA PHE A 663 61.66 28.88 2.26
C PHE A 663 62.94 28.01 2.24
N ALA A 664 62.96 27.09 1.26
CA ALA A 664 64.10 26.48 0.57
C ALA A 664 64.88 25.33 1.25
N SER A 665 64.89 24.14 0.61
CA SER A 665 66.00 23.68 -0.26
C SER A 665 65.91 22.17 -0.57
N ASN A 666 66.58 21.81 -1.66
CA ASN A 666 66.50 20.59 -2.46
C ASN A 666 67.53 19.51 -2.04
N ILE A 667 67.28 18.25 -2.45
CA ILE A 667 68.24 17.15 -2.76
C ILE A 667 68.91 16.41 -1.57
N ARG A 668 68.69 15.09 -1.40
CA ARG A 668 69.47 13.96 -1.97
C ARG A 668 69.03 12.60 -1.38
N ALA A 669 69.17 11.57 -2.21
CA ALA A 669 68.82 10.16 -1.98
C ALA A 669 69.92 9.34 -1.27
N PHE A 670 69.55 8.21 -0.65
CA PHE A 670 69.98 6.81 -0.91
C PHE A 670 69.87 5.90 0.35
N LEU A 671 69.30 4.70 0.12
CA LEU A 671 69.66 3.36 0.66
C LEU A 671 69.29 2.86 2.08
N HIS A 672 68.38 1.86 2.06
CA HIS A 672 68.59 0.43 2.41
C HIS A 672 68.77 -0.02 3.88
N VAL A 673 67.85 -0.84 4.39
CA VAL A 673 67.87 -2.34 4.51
C VAL A 673 66.97 -2.77 5.69
N GLY A 674 66.16 -3.81 5.49
CA GLY A 674 65.52 -4.56 6.56
C GLY A 674 64.44 -5.53 6.05
N GLU A 675 64.88 -6.71 5.63
CA GLU A 675 64.11 -7.86 5.12
C GLU A 675 63.01 -8.35 6.09
N VAL A 676 61.94 -9.01 5.58
CA VAL A 676 61.72 -10.47 5.71
C VAL A 676 60.75 -10.98 4.63
N GLN A 677 61.21 -12.08 4.03
CA GLN A 677 60.70 -13.04 3.06
C GLN A 677 59.17 -13.24 2.88
N ILE A 678 58.76 -13.25 1.60
CA ILE A 678 57.81 -14.25 1.07
C ILE A 678 58.54 -15.00 -0.05
N SER A 679 58.69 -16.31 0.12
CA SER A 679 59.23 -17.24 -0.87
C SER A 679 58.29 -17.39 -2.07
N SER A 680 58.67 -16.76 -3.19
CA SER A 680 59.10 -17.38 -4.46
C SER A 680 58.62 -18.81 -4.80
N ILE A 681 58.37 -19.27 -6.04
CA ILE A 681 58.59 -18.90 -7.46
C ILE A 681 58.08 -20.20 -8.22
N THR A 682 57.58 -20.27 -9.46
CA THR A 682 58.23 -19.94 -10.74
C THR A 682 57.22 -19.92 -11.89
N LEU A 683 57.35 -18.89 -12.73
CA LEU A 683 57.12 -18.91 -14.18
C LEU A 683 58.23 -19.72 -14.87
N ASP A 684 58.02 -20.29 -16.06
CA ASP A 684 58.63 -19.72 -17.29
C ASP A 684 58.16 -20.43 -18.60
N SER A 685 58.38 -19.66 -19.65
CA SER A 685 57.95 -19.61 -21.04
C SER A 685 58.73 -20.49 -22.03
N THR A 686 58.40 -20.29 -23.32
CA THR A 686 59.12 -20.56 -24.61
C THR A 686 58.45 -21.62 -25.50
N SER A 687 58.22 -21.46 -26.82
CA SER A 687 58.41 -20.36 -27.79
C SER A 687 57.69 -20.70 -29.12
N SER A 688 57.40 -19.66 -29.92
CA SER A 688 57.40 -19.58 -31.40
C SER A 688 56.11 -19.72 -32.25
N LEU A 689 55.77 -18.59 -32.90
CA LEU A 689 55.59 -18.40 -34.37
C LEU A 689 54.19 -18.48 -35.06
N LEU A 690 53.78 -17.30 -35.59
CA LEU A 690 53.19 -16.97 -36.91
C LEU A 690 51.67 -17.17 -37.25
N ILE A 691 50.95 -16.04 -37.20
CA ILE A 691 50.27 -15.30 -38.31
C ILE A 691 49.18 -15.99 -39.22
N ARG A 692 47.99 -15.35 -39.18
CA ARG A 692 46.94 -15.09 -40.22
C ARG A 692 45.91 -16.16 -40.67
N LYS A 693 44.64 -15.72 -40.58
CA LYS A 693 43.48 -15.86 -41.50
C LYS A 693 43.11 -17.25 -42.03
N ALA A 694 41.87 -17.68 -41.77
CA ALA A 694 41.05 -18.37 -42.77
C ALA A 694 39.55 -18.20 -42.51
N ILE A 695 38.92 -17.45 -43.42
CA ILE A 695 37.50 -17.49 -43.75
C ILE A 695 37.28 -18.71 -44.65
N SER A 696 36.19 -19.46 -44.41
CA SER A 696 35.47 -20.34 -45.35
C SER A 696 36.19 -21.56 -45.97
N GLY A 697 35.39 -22.60 -46.25
CA GLY A 697 35.69 -23.59 -47.28
C GLY A 697 35.70 -25.02 -46.73
N MET A 698 34.56 -25.71 -46.80
CA MET A 698 34.26 -26.68 -47.87
C MET A 698 34.97 -28.03 -47.70
N GLY A 699 34.20 -29.03 -47.28
CA GLY A 699 34.45 -30.44 -47.57
C GLY A 699 33.33 -30.98 -48.46
N CYS A 700 33.63 -31.18 -49.74
CA CYS A 700 32.84 -31.95 -50.69
C CYS A 700 32.78 -33.44 -50.31
N THR A 701 31.68 -34.14 -50.58
CA THR A 701 31.62 -35.16 -51.67
C THR A 701 30.26 -35.87 -51.81
N GLU A 702 29.78 -35.84 -53.07
CA GLU A 702 29.12 -36.91 -53.86
C GLU A 702 27.62 -37.31 -53.72
N ARG A 703 26.93 -37.08 -54.87
CA ARG A 703 26.01 -37.96 -55.66
C ARG A 703 24.59 -38.18 -55.09
N ARG A 704 23.48 -38.01 -55.82
CA ARG A 704 23.14 -38.38 -57.22
C ARG A 704 21.81 -37.69 -57.67
N LYS A 705 21.83 -37.15 -58.90
CA LYS A 705 20.84 -37.14 -60.01
C LYS A 705 19.31 -37.07 -59.76
N GLY A 706 18.67 -36.18 -60.54
CA GLY A 706 17.30 -36.32 -61.08
C GLY A 706 16.53 -34.98 -61.15
N ASP A 707 16.89 -34.03 -62.01
CA ASP A 707 16.51 -33.84 -63.43
C ASP A 707 15.30 -32.87 -63.65
N ARG A 708 15.60 -31.84 -64.47
CA ARG A 708 14.76 -30.92 -65.29
C ARG A 708 13.64 -30.10 -64.64
N ARG A 709 13.76 -28.76 -64.61
CA ARG A 709 13.63 -27.74 -65.71
C ARG A 709 12.18 -27.61 -66.18
N VAL A 710 11.61 -26.46 -66.53
CA VAL A 710 11.92 -25.01 -66.60
C VAL A 710 10.60 -24.47 -67.20
N ASP A 711 10.01 -23.38 -66.71
CA ASP A 711 9.70 -22.25 -67.60
C ASP A 711 9.16 -21.00 -66.91
N ARG A 712 9.33 -19.94 -67.68
CA ARG A 712 9.47 -18.51 -67.40
C ARG A 712 8.18 -17.76 -67.77
N LEU A 713 8.12 -16.50 -67.29
CA LEU A 713 7.65 -15.27 -67.97
C LEU A 713 6.23 -14.72 -67.71
N GLU A 714 6.26 -13.51 -67.13
CA GLU A 714 5.60 -12.24 -67.53
C GLU A 714 4.06 -12.06 -67.52
N GLY A 715 3.61 -11.07 -66.71
CA GLY A 715 3.27 -9.75 -67.28
C GLY A 715 1.79 -9.33 -67.40
N ASP A 716 1.39 -8.42 -66.49
CA ASP A 716 0.50 -7.24 -66.66
C ASP A 716 -1.02 -7.37 -66.93
N VAL A 717 -1.83 -6.62 -66.15
CA VAL A 717 -2.47 -5.34 -66.55
C VAL A 717 -3.49 -4.82 -65.50
N ARG A 718 -3.15 -3.65 -64.91
CA ARG A 718 -3.95 -2.43 -64.55
C ARG A 718 -5.28 -2.47 -63.75
N ARG A 719 -5.26 -1.74 -62.60
CA ARG A 719 -5.89 -0.40 -62.30
C ARG A 719 -7.35 -0.17 -62.78
N ASP A 720 -8.28 0.48 -62.06
CA ASP A 720 -8.27 1.27 -60.82
C ASP A 720 -9.72 1.73 -60.45
N LEU A 721 -9.87 2.20 -59.20
CA LEU A 721 -10.68 3.33 -58.68
C LEU A 721 -12.16 3.24 -58.22
N GLY A 722 -12.32 3.62 -56.93
CA GLY A 722 -13.57 3.99 -56.24
C GLY A 722 -13.40 4.52 -54.79
N GLU A 723 -12.41 5.39 -54.54
CA GLU A 723 -12.30 6.52 -53.59
C GLU A 723 -12.81 6.57 -52.10
N ARG A 724 -11.91 7.14 -51.26
CA ARG A 724 -12.00 7.96 -49.99
C ARG A 724 -11.63 7.28 -48.64
N ILE A 725 -10.38 7.34 -48.13
CA ILE A 725 -9.54 8.46 -47.57
C ILE A 725 -10.03 8.94 -46.19
N PHE A 726 -9.26 9.14 -45.10
CA PHE A 726 -7.91 8.86 -44.50
C PHE A 726 -8.07 9.43 -43.04
N GLY A 727 -7.39 9.07 -41.95
CA GLY A 727 -6.07 8.45 -41.74
C GLY A 727 -5.10 9.44 -41.05
N SER A 728 -4.35 8.95 -40.05
CA SER A 728 -2.92 9.23 -39.69
C SER A 728 -2.73 9.17 -38.16
N GLU A 729 -1.97 8.26 -37.54
CA GLU A 729 -0.66 7.60 -37.72
C GLU A 729 0.61 8.38 -37.32
N VAL A 730 1.43 7.63 -36.59
CA VAL A 730 2.68 7.90 -35.88
C VAL A 730 3.88 7.72 -36.81
N ARG A 731 4.97 8.49 -36.63
CA ARG A 731 6.33 8.10 -37.06
C ARG A 731 7.41 8.53 -36.07
N VAL A 732 8.37 7.63 -35.90
CA VAL A 732 9.63 7.73 -35.14
C VAL A 732 10.80 7.98 -36.11
N ALA A 733 11.82 8.73 -35.67
CA ALA A 733 13.17 8.66 -36.24
C ALA A 733 14.25 9.01 -35.19
N VAL A 734 15.39 8.33 -35.27
CA VAL A 734 16.62 8.48 -34.45
C VAL A 734 17.77 8.89 -35.39
N ALA A 735 18.62 9.85 -34.99
CA ALA A 735 20.07 9.91 -35.30
C ALA A 735 20.77 11.09 -34.57
N VAL A 736 22.09 10.97 -34.43
CA VAL A 736 23.01 11.53 -33.42
C VAL A 736 23.96 12.63 -33.97
N ALA A 737 24.31 13.58 -33.10
CA ALA A 737 25.51 14.47 -32.94
C ALA A 737 26.37 14.97 -34.13
N ASP A 738 26.67 16.29 -34.11
CA ASP A 738 27.97 16.92 -33.75
C ASP A 738 28.34 18.20 -34.59
N ALA A 739 29.03 19.12 -33.91
CA ALA A 739 29.96 20.16 -34.37
C ALA A 739 29.50 21.38 -35.21
N SER A 740 29.40 22.52 -34.51
CA SER A 740 30.19 23.77 -34.64
C SER A 740 30.63 24.31 -36.03
N VAL A 741 30.42 25.64 -36.19
CA VAL A 741 31.34 26.69 -36.70
C VAL A 741 30.76 27.62 -37.80
N ARG A 742 30.69 28.91 -37.42
CA ARG A 742 30.78 30.18 -38.20
C ARG A 742 29.73 30.51 -39.28
N GLY A 743 29.04 31.63 -39.05
CA GLY A 743 29.57 32.92 -39.53
C GLY A 743 28.69 33.75 -40.48
N LEU A 744 28.30 34.91 -39.96
CA LEU A 744 28.36 36.25 -40.58
C LEU A 744 27.17 36.82 -41.39
N LEU A 745 26.94 38.11 -41.07
CA LEU A 745 26.15 39.18 -41.71
C LEU A 745 24.65 39.14 -41.37
N GLY A 746 24.01 40.15 -40.78
CA GLY A 746 24.40 41.52 -40.44
C GLY A 746 23.12 42.37 -40.38
N GLY A 747 23.07 43.40 -39.51
CA GLY A 747 22.03 44.43 -39.54
C GLY A 747 21.47 44.83 -38.18
N ARG A 748 21.97 45.95 -37.64
CA ARG A 748 21.47 46.72 -36.49
C ARG A 748 20.33 47.66 -36.92
N GLU A 749 19.48 48.03 -35.96
CA GLU A 749 19.04 49.39 -35.53
C GLU A 749 17.65 49.25 -34.86
N GLU A 750 17.54 49.43 -33.54
CA GLU A 750 17.35 50.68 -32.75
C GLU A 750 15.91 51.26 -32.83
N GLY A 751 15.34 51.63 -31.66
CA GLY A 751 14.32 52.69 -31.61
C GLY A 751 13.12 52.57 -30.64
N ASP A 752 13.38 52.65 -29.34
CA ASP A 752 12.76 53.58 -28.35
C ASP A 752 11.22 53.77 -28.13
N LYS A 753 10.85 53.62 -26.84
CA LYS A 753 10.05 54.50 -25.92
C LYS A 753 8.52 54.71 -25.98
N GLY A 754 7.93 54.48 -24.80
CA GLY A 754 6.98 55.36 -24.05
C GLY A 754 5.50 55.25 -24.42
N THR A 755 4.49 55.46 -23.57
CA THR A 755 4.33 55.89 -22.16
C THR A 755 2.82 55.84 -21.83
N ASP A 756 2.50 55.61 -20.54
CA ASP A 756 1.36 56.13 -19.75
C ASP A 756 -0.13 55.78 -20.01
N ARG A 757 -0.71 55.18 -18.94
CA ARG A 757 -1.92 55.51 -18.13
C ARG A 757 -3.21 56.03 -18.79
N LEU A 758 -4.34 55.42 -18.39
CA LEU A 758 -5.56 55.99 -17.73
C LEU A 758 -6.64 54.88 -17.72
N GLU A 759 -7.06 54.37 -16.56
CA GLU A 759 -8.24 54.76 -15.76
C GLU A 759 -9.62 54.35 -16.31
N GLU A 760 -10.33 53.64 -15.43
CA GLU A 760 -11.79 53.58 -15.20
C GLU A 760 -12.76 53.15 -16.32
N GLY A 761 -13.69 52.26 -15.95
CA GLY A 761 -14.98 52.18 -16.62
C GLY A 761 -15.65 50.81 -16.62
N MET A 762 -16.50 50.60 -15.61
CA MET A 762 -17.66 49.70 -15.55
C MET A 762 -18.18 49.09 -16.86
N GLY A 763 -18.63 47.84 -16.80
CA GLY A 763 -19.76 47.40 -17.63
C GLY A 763 -19.80 45.92 -17.99
N LEU A 764 -20.53 45.15 -17.19
CA LEU A 764 -21.49 44.11 -17.60
C LEU A 764 -21.36 43.60 -19.06
N PHE A 765 -21.10 42.31 -19.25
CA PHE A 765 -21.94 41.45 -20.09
C PHE A 765 -21.72 39.97 -19.74
N SER A 766 -22.79 39.39 -19.21
CA SER A 766 -23.14 37.98 -19.33
C SER A 766 -23.06 37.51 -20.79
N PHE A 767 -22.50 36.33 -21.05
CA PHE A 767 -23.20 35.18 -21.65
C PHE A 767 -22.20 34.02 -21.85
N PHE A 768 -22.58 32.86 -21.33
CA PHE A 768 -22.13 31.51 -21.73
C PHE A 768 -22.20 31.32 -23.26
N PRO A 769 -21.55 30.28 -23.84
CA PRO A 769 -21.04 29.07 -23.21
C PRO A 769 -19.52 28.85 -23.26
#